data_AF-A0A5B0N640-F1
#
_entry.id   AF-A0A5B0N640-F1
#
_cell.length_a   1.000
_cell.length_b   1.000
_cell.length_c   1.000
_cell.angle_alpha   90.00
_cell.angle_beta   90.00
_cell.angle_gamma   90.00
#
_symmetry.space_group_name_H-M   'P 1'
#
loop_
_entity.id
_entity.type
_entity.pdbx_description
1 polymer ?
#
loop_
_entity_poly.entity_id
_entity_poly.type
_entity_poly.pdbx_seq_one_letter_code
_entity_poly.pdbx_strand_id
1 'polypeptide(L)'
;MRGLITHAPEFFKTQLNNLDLVNRFCTTLELKISESLKAGTSNVILLGEPSAAPTRDLVPRSSATCPEEPNHQTPIESLENSFQAAKISVDLSNQPENPSLSPHTDHLAQVHSVPPNQPPGTIETIPTRQIPNHTPLSGSPSPARTKPKKKSPRKRKSSIQDKTAPKEKRTRRPLTYFEKEERARKAAQRKDQRLSSVHAEVICPADLMDKFWEKTECDEAREEHKQMLIKSQNPRWDYGPPLMSLVIDMIEWFADDTYADSFYTNLDLFNPSAEAMEAFRAVLNPAFKHCIAQSPCLLQVDSRDPFFQKNVLRLESISNAFISTDPIKAYSWQALYGMMIRTDHNSPYTNDDFTKAGLELAIDKLLGLAEMCYYNLDHYMLCTNITNSEHPLTEEHSIVIAGCYIISKIRAIKTSSDTPANKTVANNKNGLLILQKRIWETLLCCLMMQQSKLSTDQSIPSKSSEKNQGRSLFQVGDVKDPKSQEEMKEWGKIRLSAFGSMAVFFLYGTAGWWHCLVNSHKFNQKDVWAITHLAHAKTDFLYNHGQDDNREAKDIPWYTMDSFVRWLLHESGMHSRKPCKIKWENAPKFWASHVNDTNLSRFALLDLLNEVCAPEPSKSLNYNGEAAPDVTFDPEIQTQVNNL
;
A
#
# COMPACT_ATOMS: atom_id res chain seq x y z
N MET A 1 25.54 40.24 31.16
CA MET A 1 24.13 40.49 31.51
C MET A 1 23.92 41.94 31.95
N ARG A 2 23.75 42.86 30.99
CA ARG A 2 23.21 44.24 31.11
C ARG A 2 23.21 44.78 29.67
N GLY A 3 22.04 45.04 29.08
CA GLY A 3 21.93 45.41 27.66
C GLY A 3 20.75 44.79 26.88
N LEU A 4 19.88 44.00 27.53
CA LEU A 4 18.69 43.39 26.91
C LEU A 4 17.37 43.75 27.64
N ILE A 5 17.38 44.84 28.43
CA ILE A 5 16.22 45.30 29.21
C ILE A 5 16.07 46.83 29.04
N THR A 6 15.73 47.26 27.81
CA THR A 6 15.40 48.68 27.50
C THR A 6 14.23 48.86 26.52
N HIS A 7 13.74 47.80 25.85
CA HIS A 7 12.67 47.92 24.84
C HIS A 7 11.37 47.17 25.18
N ALA A 8 11.29 46.48 26.32
CA ALA A 8 10.10 45.72 26.70
C ALA A 8 8.81 46.58 26.87
N PRO A 9 8.82 47.78 27.49
CA PRO A 9 7.58 48.50 27.78
C PRO A 9 6.81 48.97 26.54
N GLU A 10 7.51 49.55 25.55
CA GLU A 10 6.88 50.05 24.32
C GLU A 10 6.38 48.89 23.44
N PHE A 11 7.09 47.76 23.39
CA PHE A 11 6.65 46.59 22.63
C PHE A 11 5.35 46.00 23.18
N PHE A 12 5.24 45.85 24.51
CA PHE A 12 4.00 45.40 25.16
C PHE A 12 2.85 46.39 24.96
N LYS A 13 3.12 47.70 25.00
CA LYS A 13 2.12 48.75 24.75
C LYS A 13 1.59 48.72 23.32
N THR A 14 2.46 48.53 22.33
CA THR A 14 2.07 48.36 20.92
C THR A 14 1.25 47.08 20.71
N GLN A 15 1.65 45.95 21.32
CA GLN A 15 0.86 44.72 21.24
C GLN A 15 -0.53 44.87 21.88
N LEU A 16 -0.64 45.57 23.03
CA LEU A 16 -1.92 45.79 23.70
C LEU A 16 -2.85 46.71 22.88
N ASN A 17 -2.29 47.77 22.26
CA ASN A 17 -3.04 48.65 21.37
C ASN A 17 -3.53 47.92 20.11
N ASN A 18 -2.70 47.05 19.53
CA ASN A 18 -3.09 46.24 18.36
C ASN A 18 -4.19 45.23 18.72
N LEU A 19 -4.13 44.62 19.90
CA LEU A 19 -5.15 43.71 20.40
C LEU A 19 -6.50 44.41 20.64
N ASP A 20 -6.48 45.63 21.19
CA ASP A 20 -7.67 46.47 21.35
C ASP A 20 -8.25 46.89 19.98
N LEU A 21 -7.41 47.23 19.01
CA LEU A 21 -7.85 47.54 17.64
C LEU A 21 -8.54 46.34 16.97
N VAL A 22 -7.95 45.14 17.08
CA VAL A 22 -8.52 43.88 16.56
C VAL A 22 -9.85 43.56 17.24
N ASN A 23 -9.94 43.67 18.56
CA ASN A 23 -11.19 43.42 19.29
C ASN A 23 -12.31 44.39 18.84
N ARG A 24 -12.02 45.69 18.71
CA ARG A 24 -12.99 46.68 18.21
C ARG A 24 -13.43 46.39 16.78
N PHE A 25 -12.52 45.95 15.92
CA PHE A 25 -12.85 45.53 14.55
C PHE A 25 -13.81 44.32 14.55
N CYS A 26 -13.49 43.27 15.32
CA CYS A 26 -14.33 42.08 15.47
C CYS A 26 -15.73 42.42 15.98
N THR A 27 -15.86 43.20 17.07
CA THR A 27 -17.17 43.63 17.59
C THR A 27 -17.96 44.47 16.58
N THR A 28 -17.28 45.33 15.81
CA THR A 28 -17.94 46.14 14.76
C THR A 28 -18.44 45.27 13.60
N LEU A 29 -17.66 44.27 13.20
CA LEU A 29 -18.02 43.28 12.19
C LEU A 29 -19.23 42.44 12.63
N GLU A 30 -19.22 41.89 13.85
CA GLU A 30 -20.33 41.12 14.41
C GLU A 30 -21.63 41.92 14.45
N LEU A 31 -21.55 43.20 14.86
CA LEU A 31 -22.72 44.07 14.95
C LEU A 31 -23.30 44.36 13.56
N LYS A 32 -22.44 44.65 12.55
CA LYS A 32 -22.88 44.81 11.16
C LYS A 32 -23.40 43.53 10.51
N ILE A 33 -22.86 42.37 10.86
CA ILE A 33 -23.42 41.07 10.44
C ILE A 33 -24.84 40.92 10.99
N SER A 34 -25.05 41.22 12.28
CA SER A 34 -26.38 41.16 12.91
C SER A 34 -27.38 42.14 12.27
N GLU A 35 -26.95 43.35 11.94
CA GLU A 35 -27.77 44.34 11.22
C GLU A 35 -28.11 43.89 9.79
N SER A 36 -27.13 43.37 9.03
CA SER A 36 -27.34 42.90 7.66
C SER A 36 -28.27 41.69 7.58
N LEU A 37 -28.16 40.78 8.56
CA LEU A 37 -29.09 39.63 8.70
C LEU A 37 -30.51 40.08 9.03
N LYS A 38 -30.69 41.12 9.86
CA LYS A 38 -32.01 41.72 10.14
C LYS A 38 -32.58 42.50 8.95
N ALA A 39 -31.72 43.05 8.09
CA ALA A 39 -32.10 43.78 6.89
C ALA A 39 -32.36 42.87 5.66
N GLY A 40 -32.06 41.57 5.73
CA GLY A 40 -32.25 40.62 4.63
C GLY A 40 -31.25 40.73 3.48
N THR A 41 -30.17 41.51 3.64
CA THR A 41 -29.11 41.67 2.64
C THR A 41 -27.92 40.77 2.96
N SER A 42 -27.63 39.77 2.12
CA SER A 42 -26.71 38.67 2.49
C SER A 42 -25.26 38.82 2.03
N ASN A 43 -24.93 39.66 1.04
CA ASN A 43 -23.73 39.43 0.21
C ASN A 43 -22.60 40.48 0.26
N VAL A 44 -22.78 41.66 0.86
CA VAL A 44 -21.69 42.65 1.03
C VAL A 44 -21.87 43.44 2.33
N ILE A 45 -20.87 43.44 3.21
CA ILE A 45 -20.82 44.29 4.41
C ILE A 45 -19.62 45.24 4.26
N LEU A 46 -19.90 46.54 4.09
CA LEU A 46 -18.86 47.57 4.03
C LEU A 46 -18.46 48.00 5.45
N LEU A 47 -17.21 47.72 5.80
CA LEU A 47 -16.55 48.26 6.99
C LEU A 47 -15.70 49.46 6.59
N GLY A 48 -15.81 50.56 7.34
CA GLY A 48 -14.89 51.69 7.22
C GLY A 48 -13.62 51.45 8.04
N GLU A 49 -12.55 52.18 7.74
CA GLU A 49 -11.31 52.08 8.50
C GLU A 49 -11.53 52.34 10.01
N PRO A 50 -10.88 51.57 10.91
CA PRO A 50 -10.97 51.77 12.35
C PRO A 50 -10.23 53.06 12.75
N SER A 51 -10.97 54.17 12.78
CA SER A 51 -10.44 55.48 13.15
C SER A 51 -9.81 55.50 14.55
N ALA A 52 -8.58 56.01 14.63
CA ALA A 52 -7.90 56.26 15.90
C ALA A 52 -8.55 57.45 16.63
N ALA A 53 -9.50 57.15 17.51
CA ALA A 53 -10.31 58.15 18.21
C ALA A 53 -9.49 59.03 19.19
N PRO A 54 -9.97 60.27 19.50
CA PRO A 54 -9.19 61.26 20.25
C PRO A 54 -9.00 60.91 21.74
N THR A 55 -7.98 61.53 22.33
CA THR A 55 -7.61 61.42 23.75
C THR A 55 -8.67 62.01 24.71
N ARG A 56 -8.67 61.49 25.97
CA ARG A 56 -9.39 61.93 27.21
C ARG A 56 -10.75 61.28 27.48
N ASP A 57 -11.16 60.95 28.72
CA ASP A 57 -10.51 61.11 30.04
C ASP A 57 -10.91 59.98 31.04
N LEU A 58 -10.21 59.89 32.18
CA LEU A 58 -10.34 58.88 33.25
C LEU A 58 -11.50 59.15 34.24
N VAL A 59 -12.39 58.18 34.52
CA VAL A 59 -13.09 57.96 35.82
C VAL A 59 -13.46 56.46 35.99
N PRO A 60 -13.40 55.83 37.20
CA PRO A 60 -13.51 54.36 37.36
C PRO A 60 -14.75 53.80 38.13
N ARG A 61 -14.98 52.48 37.98
CA ARG A 61 -15.67 51.50 38.87
C ARG A 61 -17.17 51.66 39.23
N SER A 62 -17.97 50.64 38.86
CA SER A 62 -18.91 49.87 39.72
C SER A 62 -19.49 48.69 38.89
N SER A 63 -19.29 47.42 39.22
CA SER A 63 -20.02 46.57 40.18
C SER A 63 -21.41 46.05 39.74
N ALA A 64 -21.53 44.71 39.75
CA ALA A 64 -22.73 43.91 40.08
C ALA A 64 -23.64 43.32 38.96
N THR A 65 -23.90 42.01 39.16
CA THR A 65 -25.14 41.23 38.89
C THR A 65 -25.66 40.99 37.47
N CYS A 66 -25.65 39.69 37.08
CA CYS A 66 -26.73 39.09 36.30
C CYS A 66 -28.06 39.14 37.08
N PRO A 67 -29.20 39.12 36.38
CA PRO A 67 -30.08 37.96 36.54
C PRO A 67 -30.79 37.47 35.26
N GLU A 68 -30.97 36.14 35.22
CA GLU A 68 -32.20 35.37 34.90
C GLU A 68 -32.88 35.41 33.52
N GLU A 69 -33.10 34.20 32.98
CA GLU A 69 -34.19 33.90 32.02
C GLU A 69 -35.56 33.95 32.72
N PRO A 70 -36.68 34.04 31.96
CA PRO A 70 -37.46 32.81 31.82
C PRO A 70 -38.17 32.61 30.46
N ASN A 71 -38.00 31.40 29.91
CA ASN A 71 -39.05 30.42 29.60
C ASN A 71 -40.37 30.89 28.92
N HIS A 72 -40.71 30.34 27.74
CA HIS A 72 -42.07 29.88 27.39
C HIS A 72 -42.10 28.90 26.20
N GLN A 73 -43.20 28.16 26.07
CA GLN A 73 -43.31 26.89 25.32
C GLN A 73 -43.99 27.01 23.92
N THR A 74 -43.81 25.95 23.13
CA THR A 74 -44.37 25.54 21.81
C THR A 74 -45.93 25.60 21.70
N PRO A 75 -46.62 25.35 20.54
CA PRO A 75 -46.21 24.56 19.33
C PRO A 75 -46.72 24.95 17.89
N ILE A 76 -46.06 24.34 16.88
CA ILE A 76 -46.55 23.73 15.60
C ILE A 76 -47.70 24.39 14.80
N GLU A 77 -47.46 24.78 13.52
CA GLU A 77 -48.08 24.16 12.30
C GLU A 77 -47.59 24.74 10.95
N SER A 78 -47.34 23.82 10.00
CA SER A 78 -47.44 23.88 8.52
C SER A 78 -47.40 25.21 7.74
N LEU A 79 -46.47 25.31 6.77
CA LEU A 79 -46.87 25.55 5.37
C LEU A 79 -45.83 25.03 4.35
N GLU A 80 -46.19 23.96 3.64
CA GLU A 80 -45.57 23.60 2.35
C GLU A 80 -46.15 24.44 1.20
N ASN A 81 -45.50 24.41 0.04
CA ASN A 81 -45.91 24.95 -1.27
C ASN A 81 -45.59 26.43 -1.59
N SER A 82 -44.43 26.65 -2.23
CA SER A 82 -44.25 27.33 -3.54
C SER A 82 -42.74 27.55 -3.77
N PHE A 83 -42.13 27.35 -4.93
CA PHE A 83 -42.60 27.54 -6.31
C PHE A 83 -42.17 26.41 -7.27
N GLN A 84 -42.97 26.21 -8.33
CA GLN A 84 -42.56 25.46 -9.52
C GLN A 84 -41.74 26.32 -10.50
N ALA A 85 -40.86 25.63 -11.23
CA ALA A 85 -40.37 25.87 -12.59
C ALA A 85 -40.60 27.23 -13.29
N ALA A 86 -39.50 27.80 -13.82
CA ALA A 86 -39.52 28.65 -15.01
C ALA A 86 -38.42 28.20 -16.00
N LYS A 87 -38.83 27.75 -17.19
CA LYS A 87 -37.92 27.51 -18.33
C LYS A 87 -37.58 28.83 -19.01
N ILE A 88 -36.34 28.98 -19.48
CA ILE A 88 -36.04 29.80 -20.67
C ILE A 88 -35.13 29.00 -21.60
N SER A 89 -35.62 28.72 -22.80
CA SER A 89 -34.80 28.30 -23.94
C SER A 89 -34.28 29.52 -24.68
N VAL A 90 -33.04 29.47 -25.17
CA VAL A 90 -32.69 30.08 -26.46
C VAL A 90 -31.89 29.05 -27.25
N ASP A 91 -32.38 28.77 -28.45
CA ASP A 91 -31.75 27.93 -29.47
C ASP A 91 -31.17 28.85 -30.55
N LEU A 92 -30.02 28.48 -31.14
CA LEU A 92 -29.43 29.16 -32.29
C LEU A 92 -28.34 28.30 -32.95
N SER A 93 -28.76 27.35 -33.78
CA SER A 93 -27.92 26.77 -34.84
C SER A 93 -28.30 27.40 -36.19
N ASN A 94 -27.32 27.94 -36.92
CA ASN A 94 -26.93 27.38 -38.23
C ASN A 94 -25.75 28.12 -38.91
N GLN A 95 -24.90 27.26 -39.49
CA GLN A 95 -23.82 27.42 -40.48
C GLN A 95 -24.22 28.16 -41.80
N PRO A 96 -23.35 28.30 -42.85
CA PRO A 96 -22.03 27.68 -43.09
C PRO A 96 -20.90 28.60 -43.62
N GLU A 97 -19.65 28.13 -43.64
CA GLU A 97 -18.94 27.67 -44.86
C GLU A 97 -17.49 27.25 -44.58
N ASN A 98 -17.05 26.22 -45.30
CA ASN A 98 -15.70 25.66 -45.32
C ASN A 98 -15.17 25.91 -46.75
N PRO A 99 -13.84 26.01 -46.99
CA PRO A 99 -13.20 24.79 -47.45
C PRO A 99 -11.70 24.62 -47.12
N SER A 100 -11.32 23.34 -46.95
CA SER A 100 -10.06 22.70 -47.38
C SER A 100 -8.72 23.44 -47.29
N LEU A 101 -7.74 22.80 -46.64
CA LEU A 101 -6.45 22.52 -47.28
C LEU A 101 -5.62 21.45 -46.54
N SER A 102 -5.47 20.30 -47.18
CA SER A 102 -4.33 19.37 -47.04
C SER A 102 -4.22 18.62 -48.39
N PRO A 103 -3.10 17.92 -48.70
CA PRO A 103 -1.80 17.88 -48.01
C PRO A 103 -0.64 18.35 -48.92
N HIS A 104 0.59 18.40 -48.40
CA HIS A 104 1.77 18.23 -49.25
C HIS A 104 2.88 17.44 -48.55
N THR A 105 3.04 16.21 -49.00
CA THR A 105 4.27 15.42 -48.88
C THR A 105 5.29 15.90 -49.90
N ASP A 106 6.59 15.85 -49.56
CA ASP A 106 7.76 15.57 -50.41
C ASP A 106 9.04 15.82 -49.56
N HIS A 107 10.15 15.08 -49.67
CA HIS A 107 10.49 13.96 -50.55
C HIS A 107 11.59 13.07 -49.93
N LEU A 108 11.48 11.76 -50.16
CA LEU A 108 12.55 10.77 -50.41
C LEU A 108 13.94 10.89 -49.75
N ALA A 109 14.28 9.83 -48.99
CA ALA A 109 15.25 8.84 -49.49
C ALA A 109 14.91 7.42 -49.00
N GLN A 110 14.52 6.52 -49.91
CA GLN A 110 14.47 5.07 -49.69
C GLN A 110 15.90 4.49 -49.75
N VAL A 111 16.20 3.29 -49.25
CA VAL A 111 16.31 2.00 -49.99
C VAL A 111 17.10 1.06 -49.04
N HIS A 112 16.84 -0.24 -48.81
CA HIS A 112 15.86 -1.21 -49.32
C HIS A 112 15.51 -2.21 -48.18
N SER A 113 14.44 -3.00 -48.34
CA SER A 113 14.15 -4.20 -47.54
C SER A 113 14.52 -5.49 -48.31
N VAL A 114 14.68 -6.63 -47.60
CA VAL A 114 14.30 -8.04 -47.95
C VAL A 114 15.34 -9.08 -47.47
N PRO A 115 14.95 -10.11 -46.67
CA PRO A 115 15.69 -11.36 -46.44
C PRO A 115 15.26 -12.49 -47.42
N PRO A 116 16.03 -13.58 -47.62
CA PRO A 116 15.67 -14.86 -46.94
C PRO A 116 16.78 -15.93 -46.73
N ASN A 117 16.51 -16.85 -45.78
CA ASN A 117 16.82 -18.31 -45.71
C ASN A 117 18.23 -18.92 -46.03
N GLN A 118 18.94 -19.35 -44.95
CA GLN A 118 19.36 -20.74 -44.59
C GLN A 118 20.21 -21.66 -45.55
N PRO A 119 20.78 -22.82 -45.09
CA PRO A 119 22.24 -23.04 -44.94
C PRO A 119 22.90 -24.05 -45.95
N PRO A 120 24.25 -24.15 -46.01
CA PRO A 120 25.09 -25.11 -45.21
C PRO A 120 26.50 -24.54 -44.81
N GLY A 121 27.47 -25.22 -44.15
CA GLY A 121 27.53 -26.53 -43.47
C GLY A 121 28.99 -27.06 -43.21
N THR A 122 29.12 -28.14 -42.41
CA THR A 122 30.24 -29.15 -42.35
C THR A 122 31.58 -28.89 -41.59
N ILE A 123 31.65 -29.46 -40.37
CA ILE A 123 32.72 -30.30 -39.70
C ILE A 123 34.20 -29.82 -39.56
N GLU A 124 34.70 -29.75 -38.30
CA GLU A 124 35.91 -30.43 -37.71
C GLU A 124 36.28 -29.76 -36.34
N THR A 125 36.76 -30.39 -35.25
CA THR A 125 36.85 -31.80 -34.78
C THR A 125 36.88 -31.83 -33.23
N ILE A 126 36.67 -33.01 -32.61
CA ILE A 126 36.64 -33.25 -31.16
C ILE A 126 38.03 -33.69 -30.62
N PRO A 127 38.36 -33.46 -29.34
CA PRO A 127 39.13 -34.42 -28.55
C PRO A 127 38.41 -34.90 -27.28
N THR A 128 38.30 -36.22 -27.14
CA THR A 128 37.64 -36.95 -26.04
C THR A 128 38.67 -37.48 -25.03
N ARG A 129 38.34 -37.47 -23.72
CA ARG A 129 38.75 -38.38 -22.60
C ARG A 129 38.72 -37.58 -21.27
N GLN A 130 38.45 -38.14 -20.08
CA GLN A 130 38.27 -39.54 -19.66
C GLN A 130 37.42 -39.62 -18.37
N ILE A 131 36.64 -40.70 -18.19
CA ILE A 131 36.01 -41.07 -16.91
C ILE A 131 36.84 -42.18 -16.25
N PRO A 132 36.96 -42.22 -14.92
CA PRO A 132 37.19 -43.47 -14.19
C PRO A 132 36.09 -43.74 -13.14
N ASN A 133 35.35 -44.83 -13.33
CA ASN A 133 34.63 -45.53 -12.25
C ASN A 133 35.57 -46.58 -11.64
N HIS A 134 35.58 -46.77 -10.31
CA HIS A 134 35.82 -48.08 -9.69
C HIS A 134 35.18 -48.14 -8.28
N THR A 135 34.78 -49.37 -7.89
CA THR A 135 33.87 -49.68 -6.77
C THR A 135 34.63 -50.24 -5.53
N PRO A 136 34.00 -50.80 -4.46
CA PRO A 136 34.46 -50.58 -3.08
C PRO A 136 35.27 -51.74 -2.49
N LEU A 137 35.84 -51.54 -1.30
CA LEU A 137 36.39 -52.61 -0.45
C LEU A 137 36.17 -52.36 1.05
N SER A 138 36.01 -53.45 1.81
CA SER A 138 35.70 -53.50 3.24
C SER A 138 36.93 -53.93 4.07
N GLY A 139 37.04 -53.50 5.33
CA GLY A 139 38.08 -53.99 6.24
C GLY A 139 38.32 -53.17 7.52
N SER A 140 37.74 -53.62 8.64
CA SER A 140 38.12 -53.26 10.03
C SER A 140 39.39 -54.03 10.48
N PRO A 141 40.04 -53.81 11.66
CA PRO A 141 39.58 -53.10 12.87
C PRO A 141 40.63 -52.24 13.64
N SER A 142 40.19 -51.68 14.78
CA SER A 142 40.92 -50.86 15.77
C SER A 142 42.15 -51.52 16.44
N PRO A 143 42.95 -50.75 17.21
CA PRO A 143 42.79 -50.88 18.67
C PRO A 143 42.76 -49.56 19.46
N ALA A 144 42.21 -49.61 20.68
CA ALA A 144 42.08 -48.48 21.59
C ALA A 144 43.28 -48.34 22.56
N ARG A 145 43.49 -47.13 23.12
CA ARG A 145 44.23 -46.97 24.39
C ARG A 145 43.68 -45.82 25.25
N THR A 146 44.00 -45.89 26.54
CA THR A 146 43.21 -45.36 27.67
C THR A 146 43.68 -44.01 28.23
N LYS A 147 42.79 -43.37 29.01
CA LYS A 147 42.95 -42.16 29.86
C LYS A 147 43.99 -42.36 31.00
N PRO A 148 44.16 -41.49 32.04
CA PRO A 148 43.94 -40.03 32.24
C PRO A 148 45.13 -39.30 32.96
N LYS A 149 45.03 -37.97 33.21
CA LYS A 149 45.56 -37.24 34.42
C LYS A 149 45.03 -35.78 34.38
N LYS A 150 44.21 -35.28 35.31
CA LYS A 150 44.32 -34.95 36.77
C LYS A 150 44.68 -33.46 37.02
N LYS A 151 43.79 -32.80 37.79
CA LYS A 151 43.70 -31.36 38.17
C LYS A 151 44.92 -30.84 38.94
N SER A 152 45.10 -29.50 39.02
CA SER A 152 45.04 -28.69 40.27
C SER A 152 45.24 -27.17 39.96
N PRO A 153 45.36 -26.20 40.91
CA PRO A 153 44.29 -25.17 41.05
C PRO A 153 44.75 -23.70 41.18
N ARG A 154 43.83 -22.73 41.06
CA ARG A 154 43.96 -21.43 41.78
C ARG A 154 42.61 -20.76 42.06
N LYS A 155 42.49 -20.13 43.23
CA LYS A 155 41.27 -19.51 43.77
C LYS A 155 41.25 -17.99 43.55
N ARG A 156 40.05 -17.49 43.21
CA ARG A 156 39.42 -16.21 43.63
C ARG A 156 40.28 -14.94 43.84
N LYS A 157 39.87 -13.87 43.14
CA LYS A 157 39.48 -12.61 43.80
C LYS A 157 38.02 -12.29 43.44
N SER A 158 37.35 -11.52 44.27
CA SER A 158 35.88 -11.39 44.29
C SER A 158 35.45 -9.95 44.47
N SER A 159 34.42 -9.53 43.73
CA SER A 159 33.54 -8.44 44.15
C SER A 159 32.15 -8.58 43.50
N ILE A 160 31.22 -9.00 44.35
CA ILE A 160 29.83 -8.52 44.44
C ILE A 160 28.87 -8.92 43.31
N GLN A 161 27.91 -9.76 43.69
CA GLN A 161 26.74 -10.11 42.91
C GLN A 161 25.67 -9.03 43.12
N ASP A 162 25.05 -8.58 42.05
CA ASP A 162 23.65 -8.17 42.11
C ASP A 162 22.76 -9.32 41.64
N LYS A 163 21.71 -9.63 42.40
CA LYS A 163 20.93 -10.86 42.22
C LYS A 163 19.70 -10.62 41.33
N THR A 164 19.89 -10.72 40.02
CA THR A 164 18.79 -11.13 39.13
C THR A 164 18.95 -12.60 38.77
N ALA A 165 17.93 -13.41 39.09
CA ALA A 165 17.96 -14.84 38.85
C ALA A 165 18.16 -15.14 37.35
N PRO A 166 19.00 -16.12 36.98
CA PRO A 166 19.08 -16.54 35.58
C PRO A 166 17.72 -17.12 35.19
N LYS A 167 17.01 -16.42 34.29
CA LYS A 167 15.79 -16.97 33.67
C LYS A 167 16.14 -18.34 33.09
N GLU A 168 15.52 -19.39 33.62
CA GLU A 168 15.74 -20.73 33.11
C GLU A 168 15.49 -20.73 31.61
N LYS A 169 16.43 -21.27 30.84
CA LYS A 169 16.18 -21.60 29.44
C LYS A 169 14.96 -22.52 29.45
N ARG A 170 13.87 -22.07 28.84
CA ARG A 170 12.59 -22.79 28.80
C ARG A 170 12.71 -23.98 27.84
N THR A 171 13.51 -24.98 28.23
CA THR A 171 13.66 -26.26 27.53
C THR A 171 12.26 -26.81 27.33
N ARG A 172 11.82 -26.90 26.07
CA ARG A 172 10.49 -27.40 25.75
C ARG A 172 10.36 -28.79 26.37
N ARG A 173 9.30 -29.00 27.16
CA ARG A 173 9.03 -30.32 27.76
C ARG A 173 9.06 -31.38 26.63
N PRO A 174 9.69 -32.54 26.85
CA PRO A 174 9.58 -33.64 25.90
C PRO A 174 8.10 -33.95 25.66
N LEU A 175 7.69 -34.02 24.39
CA LEU A 175 6.34 -34.46 24.04
C LEU A 175 6.12 -35.87 24.61
N THR A 176 5.00 -36.05 25.30
CA THR A 176 4.51 -37.35 25.77
C THR A 176 4.30 -38.33 24.61
N TYR A 177 4.17 -39.62 24.91
CA TYR A 177 3.86 -40.63 23.89
C TYR A 177 2.58 -40.26 23.12
N PHE A 178 1.49 -39.97 23.84
CA PHE A 178 0.21 -39.55 23.26
C PHE A 178 0.32 -38.27 22.41
N GLU A 179 1.05 -37.24 22.87
CA GLU A 179 1.26 -36.02 22.07
C GLU A 179 2.06 -36.27 20.77
N LYS A 180 2.95 -37.27 20.75
CA LYS A 180 3.69 -37.68 19.55
C LYS A 180 2.81 -38.48 18.59
N GLU A 181 2.05 -39.43 19.11
CA GLU A 181 1.15 -40.29 18.35
C GLU A 181 0.01 -39.48 17.71
N GLU A 182 -0.63 -38.58 18.47
CA GLU A 182 -1.65 -37.67 17.95
C GLU A 182 -1.08 -36.69 16.90
N ARG A 183 0.18 -36.26 17.05
CA ARG A 183 0.87 -35.44 16.03
C ARG A 183 1.19 -36.24 14.77
N ALA A 184 1.57 -37.51 14.90
CA ALA A 184 1.77 -38.41 13.77
C ALA A 184 0.45 -38.70 13.04
N ARG A 185 -0.63 -38.98 13.77
CA ARG A 185 -1.99 -39.16 13.25
C ARG A 185 -2.47 -37.92 12.47
N LYS A 186 -2.32 -36.72 13.04
CA LYS A 186 -2.63 -35.45 12.35
C LYS A 186 -1.76 -35.20 11.13
N ALA A 187 -0.48 -35.61 11.15
CA ALA A 187 0.41 -35.48 9.99
C ALA A 187 0.04 -36.46 8.86
N ALA A 188 -0.33 -37.70 9.19
CA ALA A 188 -0.82 -38.70 8.25
C ALA A 188 -2.14 -38.24 7.62
N GLN A 189 -3.15 -37.90 8.44
CA GLN A 189 -4.44 -37.37 7.98
C GLN A 189 -4.26 -36.17 7.03
N ARG A 190 -3.35 -35.24 7.36
CA ARG A 190 -3.06 -34.08 6.51
C ARG A 190 -2.32 -34.45 5.22
N LYS A 191 -1.53 -35.52 5.20
CA LYS A 191 -0.91 -36.05 3.99
C LYS A 191 -1.96 -36.68 3.08
N ASP A 192 -2.86 -37.47 3.65
CA ASP A 192 -3.94 -38.16 2.91
C ASP A 192 -4.91 -37.14 2.31
N GLN A 193 -5.34 -36.14 3.10
CA GLN A 193 -6.10 -34.98 2.62
C GLN A 193 -5.38 -34.23 1.49
N ARG A 194 -4.04 -34.15 1.52
CA ARG A 194 -3.28 -33.48 0.46
C ARG A 194 -3.26 -34.31 -0.83
N LEU A 195 -3.13 -35.64 -0.71
CA LEU A 195 -3.14 -36.57 -1.85
C LEU A 195 -4.53 -36.68 -2.48
N SER A 196 -5.61 -36.42 -1.72
CA SER A 196 -6.98 -36.41 -2.22
C SER A 196 -7.45 -35.05 -2.76
N SER A 197 -6.65 -33.98 -2.65
CA SER A 197 -7.03 -32.63 -3.09
C SER A 197 -6.33 -32.28 -4.40
N VAL A 198 -7.08 -31.94 -5.45
CA VAL A 198 -6.50 -31.53 -6.74
C VAL A 198 -5.78 -30.18 -6.59
N HIS A 199 -6.41 -29.21 -5.94
CA HIS A 199 -5.91 -27.86 -5.76
C HIS A 199 -4.89 -27.74 -4.62
N ALA A 200 -4.39 -28.86 -4.06
CA ALA A 200 -3.27 -28.85 -3.12
C ALA A 200 -1.90 -28.67 -3.80
N GLU A 201 -1.84 -28.82 -5.12
CA GLU A 201 -0.73 -28.33 -5.95
C GLU A 201 -0.95 -26.86 -6.33
N VAL A 202 0.14 -26.15 -6.58
CA VAL A 202 0.07 -24.74 -6.99
C VAL A 202 -0.35 -24.63 -8.45
N ILE A 203 -0.89 -23.47 -8.82
CA ILE A 203 -1.15 -23.10 -10.22
C ILE A 203 0.12 -23.21 -11.06
N CYS A 204 -0.01 -23.85 -12.21
CA CYS A 204 0.88 -23.63 -13.34
C CYS A 204 0.36 -22.39 -14.11
N PRO A 205 1.13 -21.30 -14.23
CA PRO A 205 0.69 -20.08 -14.93
C PRO A 205 0.25 -20.35 -16.37
N ALA A 206 0.97 -21.23 -17.08
CA ALA A 206 0.65 -21.61 -18.46
C ALA A 206 -0.74 -22.22 -18.65
N ASP A 207 -1.30 -22.86 -17.62
CA ASP A 207 -2.63 -23.47 -17.68
C ASP A 207 -3.75 -22.45 -17.38
N LEU A 208 -3.39 -21.20 -17.07
CA LEU A 208 -4.29 -20.05 -17.05
C LEU A 208 -4.11 -19.12 -18.27
N MET A 209 -2.88 -19.02 -18.80
CA MET A 209 -2.45 -17.99 -19.76
C MET A 209 -2.52 -18.40 -21.24
N ASP A 210 -2.81 -19.66 -21.56
CA ASP A 210 -2.81 -20.23 -22.93
C ASP A 210 -3.92 -19.72 -23.89
N LYS A 211 -4.62 -18.65 -23.52
CA LYS A 211 -5.42 -17.82 -24.46
C LYS A 211 -4.65 -16.60 -24.98
N PHE A 212 -3.61 -16.19 -24.27
CA PHE A 212 -2.75 -15.06 -24.58
C PHE A 212 -1.36 -15.52 -25.02
N TRP A 213 -0.72 -16.41 -24.24
CA TRP A 213 0.58 -16.98 -24.57
C TRP A 213 0.54 -17.93 -25.76
N GLU A 214 1.59 -17.92 -26.56
CA GLU A 214 1.81 -18.92 -27.60
C GLU A 214 2.04 -20.31 -27.00
N LYS A 215 1.76 -21.35 -27.79
CA LYS A 215 1.92 -22.74 -27.34
C LYS A 215 3.36 -23.04 -26.87
N THR A 216 4.35 -22.48 -27.57
CA THR A 216 5.78 -22.55 -27.25
C THR A 216 6.06 -22.00 -25.86
N GLU A 217 5.60 -20.78 -25.57
CA GLU A 217 5.73 -20.12 -24.27
C GLU A 217 5.04 -20.92 -23.15
N CYS A 218 3.84 -21.42 -23.42
CA CYS A 218 3.13 -22.29 -22.48
C CYS A 218 3.90 -23.59 -22.17
N ASP A 219 4.50 -24.22 -23.18
CA ASP A 219 5.25 -25.47 -23.01
C ASP A 219 6.59 -25.25 -22.28
N GLU A 220 7.26 -24.12 -22.53
CA GLU A 220 8.42 -23.66 -21.75
C GLU A 220 8.06 -23.38 -20.29
N ALA A 221 7.03 -22.56 -20.04
CA ALA A 221 6.56 -22.24 -18.69
C ALA A 221 6.07 -23.49 -17.91
N ARG A 222 5.49 -24.49 -18.59
CA ARG A 222 5.17 -25.80 -17.98
C ARG A 222 6.42 -26.56 -17.58
N GLU A 223 7.49 -26.52 -18.37
CA GLU A 223 8.75 -27.18 -18.00
C GLU A 223 9.43 -26.44 -16.85
N GLU A 224 9.48 -25.11 -16.86
CA GLU A 224 9.99 -24.33 -15.72
C GLU A 224 9.20 -24.62 -14.44
N HIS A 225 7.87 -24.73 -14.53
CA HIS A 225 7.02 -25.11 -13.41
C HIS A 225 7.37 -26.50 -12.87
N LYS A 226 7.59 -27.51 -13.73
CA LYS A 226 8.09 -28.84 -13.29
C LYS A 226 9.44 -28.75 -12.60
N GLN A 227 10.39 -27.99 -13.16
CA GLN A 227 11.72 -27.79 -12.56
C GLN A 227 11.63 -27.08 -11.21
N MET A 228 10.73 -26.11 -11.05
CA MET A 228 10.41 -25.47 -9.78
C MET A 228 9.85 -26.47 -8.76
N LEU A 229 8.89 -27.33 -9.16
CA LEU A 229 8.31 -28.36 -8.28
C LEU A 229 9.35 -29.36 -7.75
N ILE A 230 10.41 -29.62 -8.52
CA ILE A 230 11.57 -30.43 -8.11
C ILE A 230 12.49 -29.62 -7.16
N LYS A 231 12.94 -28.44 -7.57
CA LYS A 231 13.91 -27.61 -6.80
C LYS A 231 13.37 -27.21 -5.42
N SER A 232 12.09 -26.85 -5.33
CA SER A 232 11.39 -26.46 -4.10
C SER A 232 11.20 -27.59 -3.08
N GLN A 233 11.56 -28.85 -3.41
CA GLN A 233 11.69 -29.91 -2.40
C GLN A 233 12.83 -29.61 -1.40
N ASN A 234 13.81 -28.79 -1.79
CA ASN A 234 14.84 -28.26 -0.91
C ASN A 234 14.35 -26.96 -0.23
N PRO A 235 14.10 -26.93 1.10
CA PRO A 235 13.63 -25.71 1.79
C PRO A 235 14.65 -24.57 1.85
N ARG A 236 15.89 -24.81 1.38
CA ARG A 236 16.96 -23.82 1.22
C ARG A 236 17.21 -23.44 -0.24
N TRP A 237 16.39 -23.91 -1.19
CA TRP A 237 16.47 -23.43 -2.56
C TRP A 237 16.28 -21.91 -2.57
N ASP A 238 17.26 -21.23 -3.15
CA ASP A 238 17.16 -19.80 -3.46
C ASP A 238 16.59 -19.67 -4.87
N TYR A 239 15.32 -19.29 -4.89
CA TYR A 239 14.53 -19.02 -6.08
C TYR A 239 14.50 -17.51 -6.40
N GLY A 240 15.26 -16.70 -5.66
CA GLY A 240 15.39 -15.28 -5.88
C GLY A 240 16.04 -14.91 -7.23
N PRO A 241 17.17 -15.49 -7.65
CA PRO A 241 17.81 -15.16 -8.93
C PRO A 241 16.90 -15.30 -10.18
N PRO A 242 16.13 -16.39 -10.39
CA PRO A 242 15.21 -16.46 -11.52
C PRO A 242 14.05 -15.48 -11.40
N LEU A 243 13.44 -15.32 -10.21
CA LEU A 243 12.36 -14.33 -10.04
C LEU A 243 12.84 -12.88 -10.20
N MET A 244 14.10 -12.57 -9.86
CA MET A 244 14.69 -11.24 -10.10
C MET A 244 14.78 -10.90 -11.58
N SER A 245 14.84 -11.89 -12.47
CA SER A 245 14.79 -11.61 -13.91
C SER A 245 13.46 -10.95 -14.24
N LEU A 246 12.35 -11.63 -13.95
CA LEU A 246 10.98 -11.16 -14.17
C LEU A 246 10.66 -9.86 -13.41
N VAL A 247 11.11 -9.74 -12.16
CA VAL A 247 10.86 -8.55 -11.34
C VAL A 247 11.54 -7.31 -11.91
N ILE A 248 12.72 -7.46 -12.51
CA ILE A 248 13.34 -6.35 -13.25
C ILE A 248 12.50 -6.00 -14.48
N ASP A 249 12.12 -6.98 -15.30
CA ASP A 249 11.31 -6.74 -16.51
C ASP A 249 10.04 -5.96 -16.14
N MET A 250 9.32 -6.39 -15.10
CA MET A 250 8.13 -5.69 -14.61
C MET A 250 8.41 -4.22 -14.20
N ILE A 251 9.52 -3.94 -13.51
CA ILE A 251 9.87 -2.57 -13.09
C ILE A 251 10.36 -1.71 -14.27
N GLU A 252 11.02 -2.31 -15.27
CA GLU A 252 11.41 -1.61 -16.51
C GLU A 252 10.15 -1.26 -17.34
N TRP A 253 9.15 -2.14 -17.39
CA TRP A 253 7.93 -1.94 -18.18
C TRP A 253 6.95 -0.91 -17.61
N PHE A 254 6.80 -0.83 -16.28
CA PHE A 254 5.89 0.13 -15.65
C PHE A 254 6.56 1.46 -15.24
N ALA A 255 7.79 1.71 -15.68
CA ALA A 255 8.60 2.85 -15.21
C ALA A 255 7.89 4.21 -15.42
N ASP A 256 7.25 4.37 -16.57
CA ASP A 256 6.53 5.59 -16.94
C ASP A 256 5.09 5.63 -16.40
N ASP A 257 4.56 4.53 -15.84
CA ASP A 257 3.27 4.50 -15.13
C ASP A 257 3.44 4.98 -13.67
N THR A 258 3.96 6.21 -13.55
CA THR A 258 4.15 6.91 -12.29
C THR A 258 3.77 8.39 -12.43
N TYR A 259 3.38 9.03 -11.32
CA TYR A 259 3.29 10.49 -11.29
C TYR A 259 4.70 11.10 -11.34
N ALA A 260 4.81 12.37 -11.75
CA ALA A 260 6.08 13.08 -11.70
C ALA A 260 6.64 13.15 -10.25
N ASP A 261 7.97 13.08 -10.08
CA ASP A 261 8.68 13.09 -8.79
C ASP A 261 8.16 14.12 -7.77
N SER A 262 7.75 15.30 -8.26
CA SER A 262 7.21 16.38 -7.44
C SER A 262 5.97 15.95 -6.65
N PHE A 263 5.14 15.05 -7.17
CA PHE A 263 3.97 14.51 -6.47
C PHE A 263 4.39 13.75 -5.19
N TYR A 264 5.40 12.90 -5.29
CA TYR A 264 5.86 12.08 -4.15
C TYR A 264 6.73 12.83 -3.14
N THR A 265 7.40 13.90 -3.60
CA THR A 265 8.38 14.67 -2.81
C THR A 265 7.84 15.98 -2.26
N ASN A 266 6.92 16.66 -2.97
CA ASN A 266 6.31 17.90 -2.53
C ASN A 266 4.96 17.64 -1.83
N LEU A 267 4.82 18.15 -0.60
CA LEU A 267 3.58 18.11 0.15
C LEU A 267 2.56 19.15 -0.37
N ASP A 268 3.01 20.26 -0.98
CA ASP A 268 2.13 21.34 -1.47
C ASP A 268 1.21 20.88 -2.63
N LEU A 269 1.56 19.78 -3.30
CA LEU A 269 0.73 19.20 -4.37
C LEU A 269 -0.41 18.31 -3.84
N PHE A 270 -0.51 18.10 -2.53
CA PHE A 270 -1.63 17.40 -1.92
C PHE A 270 -2.83 18.35 -1.73
N ASN A 271 -3.77 18.29 -2.68
CA ASN A 271 -4.97 19.13 -2.70
C ASN A 271 -6.25 18.29 -2.89
N PRO A 272 -6.74 17.60 -1.84
CA PRO A 272 -8.01 16.86 -1.89
C PRO A 272 -9.19 17.82 -2.12
N SER A 273 -10.24 17.35 -2.79
CA SER A 273 -11.43 18.18 -3.08
C SER A 273 -12.20 18.56 -1.80
N ALA A 274 -13.07 19.56 -1.88
CA ALA A 274 -13.88 19.98 -0.74
C ALA A 274 -14.84 18.87 -0.28
N GLU A 275 -15.39 18.12 -1.24
CA GLU A 275 -16.27 16.96 -1.04
C GLU A 275 -15.51 15.83 -0.36
N ALA A 276 -14.31 15.51 -0.86
CA ALA A 276 -13.40 14.53 -0.27
C ALA A 276 -13.05 14.91 1.19
N MET A 277 -12.80 16.20 1.46
CA MET A 277 -12.51 16.71 2.79
C MET A 277 -13.70 16.73 3.76
N GLU A 278 -14.93 16.86 3.26
CA GLU A 278 -16.15 16.75 4.07
C GLU A 278 -16.46 15.28 4.38
N ALA A 279 -16.46 14.41 3.36
CA ALA A 279 -16.62 12.97 3.51
C ALA A 279 -15.56 12.36 4.45
N PHE A 280 -14.35 12.94 4.50
CA PHE A 280 -13.32 12.47 5.41
C PHE A 280 -13.68 12.67 6.90
N ARG A 281 -14.56 13.61 7.26
CA ARG A 281 -15.09 13.74 8.63
C ARG A 281 -15.94 12.53 9.03
N ALA A 282 -16.56 11.84 8.06
CA ALA A 282 -17.34 10.64 8.32
C ALA A 282 -16.50 9.45 8.79
N VAL A 283 -15.17 9.45 8.60
CA VAL A 283 -14.27 8.33 8.97
C VAL A 283 -14.38 7.91 10.43
N LEU A 284 -14.60 8.86 11.35
CA LEU A 284 -14.77 8.55 12.77
C LEU A 284 -16.16 7.99 13.13
N ASN A 285 -17.13 8.05 12.20
CA ASN A 285 -18.44 7.46 12.39
C ASN A 285 -18.36 5.92 12.26
N PRO A 286 -18.88 5.13 13.21
CA PRO A 286 -18.91 3.67 13.12
C PRO A 286 -19.55 3.10 11.85
N ALA A 287 -20.40 3.87 11.16
CA ALA A 287 -21.01 3.49 9.90
C ALA A 287 -20.04 3.54 8.69
N PHE A 288 -18.91 4.27 8.76
CA PHE A 288 -17.97 4.40 7.64
C PHE A 288 -17.36 3.06 7.18
N LYS A 289 -17.29 2.06 8.07
CA LYS A 289 -16.90 0.69 7.71
C LYS A 289 -17.81 0.07 6.62
N HIS A 290 -19.07 0.51 6.56
CA HIS A 290 -20.04 0.04 5.58
C HIS A 290 -19.82 0.71 4.23
N CYS A 291 -19.39 1.97 4.20
CA CYS A 291 -18.91 2.65 2.98
C CYS A 291 -17.71 1.91 2.38
N ILE A 292 -16.70 1.57 3.21
CA ILE A 292 -15.54 0.75 2.78
C ILE A 292 -15.99 -0.60 2.20
N ALA A 293 -17.00 -1.23 2.78
CA ALA A 293 -17.56 -2.48 2.28
C ALA A 293 -18.48 -2.30 1.04
N GLN A 294 -18.92 -1.07 0.74
CA GLN A 294 -19.60 -0.69 -0.51
C GLN A 294 -18.63 -0.25 -1.63
N SER A 295 -17.34 -0.17 -1.31
CA SER A 295 -16.22 0.15 -2.19
C SER A 295 -15.38 -1.11 -2.46
N PRO A 296 -15.90 -2.11 -3.21
CA PRO A 296 -15.34 -3.45 -3.21
C PRO A 296 -13.95 -3.54 -3.87
N CYS A 297 -13.58 -2.61 -4.74
CA CYS A 297 -12.28 -2.64 -5.40
C CYS A 297 -11.13 -2.17 -4.49
N LEU A 298 -11.43 -1.69 -3.26
CA LEU A 298 -10.42 -1.60 -2.20
C LEU A 298 -9.85 -2.98 -1.80
N LEU A 299 -10.58 -4.06 -2.06
CA LEU A 299 -10.29 -5.43 -1.63
C LEU A 299 -10.38 -6.50 -2.74
N GLN A 300 -10.88 -6.16 -3.92
CA GLN A 300 -11.12 -7.09 -5.04
C GLN A 300 -10.56 -6.52 -6.35
N VAL A 301 -10.42 -7.36 -7.37
CA VAL A 301 -10.09 -6.92 -8.74
C VAL A 301 -11.24 -6.08 -9.30
N ASP A 302 -10.95 -4.98 -10.01
CA ASP A 302 -11.95 -4.22 -10.77
C ASP A 302 -12.48 -5.06 -11.95
N SER A 303 -13.79 -5.05 -12.17
CA SER A 303 -14.47 -5.70 -13.31
C SER A 303 -13.95 -5.28 -14.68
N ARG A 304 -13.32 -4.10 -14.76
CA ARG A 304 -12.69 -3.50 -15.95
C ARG A 304 -11.18 -3.79 -16.05
N ASP A 305 -10.56 -4.50 -15.11
CA ASP A 305 -9.15 -4.90 -15.23
C ASP A 305 -8.99 -5.74 -16.52
N PRO A 306 -8.19 -5.29 -17.50
CA PRO A 306 -8.18 -5.91 -18.83
C PRO A 306 -7.48 -7.27 -18.85
N PHE A 307 -6.64 -7.57 -17.85
CA PHE A 307 -5.93 -8.84 -17.74
C PHE A 307 -6.84 -9.95 -17.19
N PHE A 308 -7.70 -9.64 -16.22
CA PHE A 308 -8.60 -10.62 -15.60
C PHE A 308 -9.86 -10.91 -16.44
N GLN A 309 -9.79 -10.82 -17.77
CA GLN A 309 -10.92 -11.02 -18.67
C GLN A 309 -10.98 -12.44 -19.24
N LYS A 310 -12.21 -12.89 -19.60
CA LYS A 310 -12.48 -14.25 -20.13
C LYS A 310 -11.72 -14.57 -21.42
N ASN A 311 -11.27 -13.58 -22.19
CA ASN A 311 -10.47 -13.74 -23.40
C ASN A 311 -8.95 -13.84 -23.13
N VAL A 312 -8.47 -13.39 -21.97
CA VAL A 312 -7.04 -13.38 -21.61
C VAL A 312 -6.70 -14.55 -20.68
N LEU A 313 -7.56 -14.81 -19.68
CA LEU A 313 -7.29 -15.75 -18.59
C LEU A 313 -8.32 -16.91 -18.57
N ARG A 314 -7.91 -18.12 -18.16
CA ARG A 314 -8.84 -19.23 -17.86
C ARG A 314 -9.48 -19.08 -16.47
N LEU A 315 -10.43 -18.15 -16.35
CA LEU A 315 -11.18 -17.91 -15.12
C LEU A 315 -11.96 -19.14 -14.62
N GLU A 316 -12.38 -20.03 -15.52
CA GLU A 316 -13.02 -21.31 -15.16
C GLU A 316 -12.16 -22.15 -14.19
N SER A 317 -10.83 -22.17 -14.36
CA SER A 317 -9.91 -22.88 -13.46
C SER A 317 -9.92 -22.27 -12.05
N ILE A 318 -10.12 -20.96 -11.93
CA ILE A 318 -10.22 -20.22 -10.65
C ILE A 318 -11.57 -20.52 -9.97
N SER A 319 -12.66 -20.52 -10.75
CA SER A 319 -14.01 -20.90 -10.29
C SER A 319 -14.05 -22.34 -9.78
N ASN A 320 -13.47 -23.29 -10.53
CA ASN A 320 -13.33 -24.70 -10.14
C ASN A 320 -12.51 -24.86 -8.85
N ALA A 321 -11.44 -24.10 -8.68
CA ALA A 321 -10.64 -24.11 -7.45
C ALA A 321 -11.45 -23.64 -6.24
N PHE A 322 -12.26 -22.58 -6.37
CA PHE A 322 -13.13 -22.09 -5.30
C PHE A 322 -14.21 -23.11 -4.92
N ILE A 323 -15.00 -23.57 -5.90
CA ILE A 323 -16.17 -24.44 -5.69
C ILE A 323 -15.77 -25.85 -5.21
N SER A 324 -14.53 -26.28 -5.46
CA SER A 324 -14.05 -27.61 -5.06
C SER A 324 -14.18 -27.86 -3.55
N THR A 325 -14.61 -29.07 -3.17
CA THR A 325 -14.68 -29.53 -1.77
C THR A 325 -13.31 -29.95 -1.21
N ASP A 326 -12.21 -29.61 -1.91
CA ASP A 326 -10.85 -29.99 -1.54
C ASP A 326 -10.49 -29.51 -0.12
N PRO A 327 -10.13 -30.43 0.80
CA PRO A 327 -9.78 -30.10 2.19
C PRO A 327 -8.47 -29.32 2.31
N ILE A 328 -7.62 -29.31 1.27
CA ILE A 328 -6.39 -28.53 1.23
C ILE A 328 -6.26 -27.86 -0.14
N LYS A 329 -6.29 -26.53 -0.15
CA LYS A 329 -5.99 -25.69 -1.32
C LYS A 329 -4.64 -25.00 -1.14
N ALA A 330 -3.84 -24.89 -2.19
CA ALA A 330 -2.59 -24.12 -2.20
C ALA A 330 -2.87 -22.62 -2.08
N TYR A 331 -1.96 -21.86 -1.48
CA TYR A 331 -2.19 -20.44 -1.18
C TYR A 331 -2.27 -19.57 -2.42
N SER A 332 -1.60 -19.98 -3.50
CA SER A 332 -1.74 -19.37 -4.81
C SER A 332 -3.20 -19.38 -5.31
N TRP A 333 -3.93 -20.49 -5.16
CA TRP A 333 -5.35 -20.56 -5.52
C TRP A 333 -6.21 -19.67 -4.62
N GLN A 334 -5.95 -19.68 -3.30
CA GLN A 334 -6.69 -18.86 -2.32
C GLN A 334 -6.55 -17.36 -2.61
N ALA A 335 -5.36 -16.92 -3.06
CA ALA A 335 -5.15 -15.54 -3.48
C ALA A 335 -5.93 -15.20 -4.77
N LEU A 336 -5.93 -16.11 -5.77
CA LEU A 336 -6.66 -15.88 -7.03
C LEU A 336 -8.17 -15.72 -6.80
N TYR A 337 -8.84 -16.75 -6.26
CA TYR A 337 -10.29 -16.67 -6.08
C TYR A 337 -10.68 -15.68 -4.99
N GLY A 338 -9.83 -15.47 -3.98
CA GLY A 338 -10.10 -14.53 -2.88
C GLY A 338 -10.18 -13.07 -3.35
N MET A 339 -9.50 -12.71 -4.44
CA MET A 339 -9.58 -11.38 -5.08
C MET A 339 -10.79 -11.22 -6.01
N MET A 340 -11.57 -12.28 -6.23
CA MET A 340 -12.68 -12.35 -7.19
C MET A 340 -13.91 -13.05 -6.56
N ILE A 341 -14.08 -12.97 -5.24
CA ILE A 341 -14.96 -13.87 -4.48
C ILE A 341 -16.45 -13.50 -4.55
N ARG A 342 -16.74 -12.22 -4.84
CA ARG A 342 -18.08 -11.64 -4.77
C ARG A 342 -18.97 -12.12 -5.90
N THR A 343 -20.04 -12.86 -5.60
CA THR A 343 -21.04 -13.28 -6.60
C THR A 343 -22.43 -12.69 -6.37
N ASP A 344 -22.64 -11.99 -5.26
CA ASP A 344 -23.94 -11.46 -4.85
C ASP A 344 -23.81 -10.10 -4.14
N HIS A 345 -24.95 -9.55 -3.72
CA HIS A 345 -25.06 -8.26 -3.04
C HIS A 345 -24.61 -8.31 -1.56
N ASN A 346 -24.25 -9.47 -1.02
CA ASN A 346 -24.04 -9.63 0.42
C ASN A 346 -22.75 -8.95 0.87
N SER A 347 -22.86 -8.09 1.89
CA SER A 347 -21.72 -7.34 2.45
C SER A 347 -20.58 -8.18 3.06
N PRO A 348 -20.76 -9.45 3.50
CA PRO A 348 -19.63 -10.31 3.86
C PRO A 348 -18.85 -10.89 2.66
N TYR A 349 -19.25 -10.56 1.43
CA TYR A 349 -18.69 -10.96 0.14
C TYR A 349 -18.75 -12.46 -0.20
N THR A 350 -18.84 -13.33 0.79
CA THR A 350 -18.92 -14.79 0.63
C THR A 350 -19.58 -15.47 1.82
N ASN A 351 -20.10 -16.68 1.58
CA ASN A 351 -20.66 -17.56 2.61
C ASN A 351 -19.64 -18.58 3.15
N ASP A 352 -18.40 -18.61 2.66
CA ASP A 352 -17.31 -19.40 3.26
C ASP A 352 -16.80 -18.71 4.54
N ASP A 353 -17.10 -19.27 5.71
CA ASP A 353 -16.76 -18.71 7.03
C ASP A 353 -15.28 -18.31 7.16
N PHE A 354 -14.37 -19.09 6.58
CA PHE A 354 -12.92 -18.84 6.69
C PHE A 354 -12.49 -17.62 5.87
N THR A 355 -12.96 -17.52 4.62
CA THR A 355 -12.66 -16.40 3.71
C THR A 355 -13.38 -15.13 4.16
N LYS A 356 -14.65 -15.25 4.57
CA LYS A 356 -15.46 -14.17 5.18
C LYS A 356 -14.74 -13.52 6.36
N ALA A 357 -14.29 -14.30 7.35
CA ALA A 357 -13.56 -13.76 8.50
C ALA A 357 -12.23 -13.07 8.10
N GLY A 358 -11.61 -13.49 6.99
CA GLY A 358 -10.44 -12.84 6.42
C GLY A 358 -10.74 -11.46 5.81
N LEU A 359 -11.89 -11.33 5.14
CA LEU A 359 -12.36 -10.10 4.50
C LEU A 359 -12.96 -9.10 5.49
N GLU A 360 -13.74 -9.55 6.48
CA GLU A 360 -14.19 -8.72 7.60
C GLU A 360 -12.99 -8.10 8.34
N LEU A 361 -11.94 -8.89 8.60
CA LEU A 361 -10.67 -8.40 9.14
C LEU A 361 -9.90 -7.49 8.18
N ALA A 362 -10.16 -7.53 6.87
CA ALA A 362 -9.56 -6.64 5.90
C ALA A 362 -10.26 -5.26 5.90
N ILE A 363 -11.59 -5.25 5.94
CA ILE A 363 -12.42 -4.04 6.13
C ILE A 363 -12.03 -3.33 7.45
N ASP A 364 -11.87 -4.09 8.55
CA ASP A 364 -11.39 -3.58 9.84
C ASP A 364 -10.02 -2.87 9.74
N LYS A 365 -9.09 -3.36 8.91
CA LYS A 365 -7.77 -2.73 8.71
C LYS A 365 -7.86 -1.50 7.81
N LEU A 366 -8.75 -1.50 6.82
CA LEU A 366 -9.00 -0.33 5.97
C LEU A 366 -9.66 0.81 6.77
N LEU A 367 -10.59 0.48 7.66
CA LEU A 367 -11.11 1.46 8.63
C LEU A 367 -9.98 2.01 9.52
N GLY A 368 -9.14 1.13 10.05
CA GLY A 368 -7.96 1.54 10.82
C GLY A 368 -6.89 2.28 10.01
N LEU A 369 -6.85 2.13 8.68
CA LEU A 369 -6.03 2.96 7.79
C LEU A 369 -6.65 4.35 7.66
N ALA A 370 -7.94 4.44 7.37
CA ALA A 370 -8.68 5.69 7.25
C ALA A 370 -8.58 6.51 8.54
N GLU A 371 -8.82 5.90 9.71
CA GLU A 371 -8.63 6.53 11.03
C GLU A 371 -7.19 7.07 11.20
N MET A 372 -6.16 6.29 10.84
CA MET A 372 -4.76 6.73 10.95
C MET A 372 -4.39 7.84 9.97
N CYS A 373 -4.94 7.84 8.75
CA CYS A 373 -4.82 8.99 7.85
C CYS A 373 -5.47 10.23 8.48
N TYR A 374 -6.63 10.06 9.12
CA TYR A 374 -7.39 11.16 9.72
C TYR A 374 -6.62 11.82 10.87
N TYR A 375 -6.00 11.03 11.74
CA TYR A 375 -5.16 11.55 12.82
C TYR A 375 -3.82 12.15 12.35
N ASN A 376 -3.37 11.84 11.13
CA ASN A 376 -2.15 12.42 10.52
C ASN A 376 -2.44 13.61 9.60
N LEU A 377 -3.70 13.98 9.41
CA LEU A 377 -4.15 14.97 8.42
C LEU A 377 -3.48 16.34 8.58
N ASP A 378 -3.23 16.76 9.82
CA ASP A 378 -2.56 18.02 10.13
C ASP A 378 -1.08 18.04 9.69
N HIS A 379 -0.44 16.89 9.50
CA HIS A 379 0.95 16.80 9.01
C HIS A 379 1.10 17.09 7.52
N TYR A 380 0.06 16.90 6.70
CA TYR A 380 0.15 17.03 5.23
C TYR A 380 -0.91 17.91 4.56
N MET A 381 -1.95 18.37 5.25
CA MET A 381 -2.80 19.44 4.68
C MET A 381 -2.04 20.75 4.58
N LEU A 382 -1.92 21.28 3.37
CA LEU A 382 -1.32 22.58 3.07
C LEU A 382 -2.37 23.54 2.49
N CYS A 383 -1.95 24.78 2.20
CA CYS A 383 -2.83 25.90 1.90
C CYS A 383 -3.82 25.60 0.78
N THR A 384 -5.07 26.05 0.98
CA THR A 384 -6.02 26.27 -0.12
C THR A 384 -5.38 27.19 -1.16
N ASN A 385 -5.02 26.63 -2.31
CA ASN A 385 -4.53 27.31 -3.51
C ASN A 385 -3.53 28.45 -3.24
N ILE A 386 -2.26 28.09 -3.01
CA ILE A 386 -1.18 28.99 -3.42
C ILE A 386 -1.24 29.03 -4.95
N THR A 387 -1.92 30.04 -5.49
CA THR A 387 -1.85 30.31 -6.92
C THR A 387 -0.41 30.66 -7.25
N ASN A 388 0.22 29.87 -8.14
CA ASN A 388 1.52 30.19 -8.75
C ASN A 388 1.35 31.33 -9.77
N SER A 389 0.72 32.42 -9.33
CA SER A 389 0.62 33.69 -10.04
C SER A 389 1.99 34.35 -9.99
N GLU A 390 2.61 34.60 -11.15
CA GLU A 390 3.82 35.41 -11.25
C GLU A 390 3.60 36.86 -10.79
N HIS A 391 2.34 37.28 -10.62
CA HIS A 391 1.98 38.54 -9.99
C HIS A 391 1.74 38.37 -8.49
N PRO A 392 2.36 39.20 -7.63
CA PRO A 392 2.13 39.17 -6.20
C PRO A 392 0.65 39.47 -5.90
N LEU A 393 0.05 38.61 -5.07
CA LEU A 393 -1.29 38.81 -4.53
C LEU A 393 -1.34 40.11 -3.72
N THR A 394 -2.50 40.76 -3.68
CA THR A 394 -2.69 41.92 -2.79
C THR A 394 -2.50 41.52 -1.33
N GLU A 395 -2.05 42.46 -0.50
CA GLU A 395 -1.73 42.20 0.91
C GLU A 395 -2.95 41.63 1.67
N GLU A 396 -4.15 42.16 1.42
CA GLU A 396 -5.40 41.61 1.97
C GLU A 396 -5.66 40.16 1.53
N HIS A 397 -5.45 39.83 0.25
CA HIS A 397 -5.72 38.48 -0.27
C HIS A 397 -4.71 37.45 0.26
N SER A 398 -3.45 37.85 0.42
CA SER A 398 -2.43 36.99 1.04
C SER A 398 -2.70 36.74 2.53
N ILE A 399 -3.19 37.75 3.26
CA ILE A 399 -3.64 37.62 4.65
C ILE A 399 -4.85 36.68 4.76
N VAL A 400 -5.82 36.75 3.84
CA VAL A 400 -6.98 35.83 3.84
C VAL A 400 -6.54 34.38 3.60
N ILE A 401 -5.66 34.11 2.63
CA ILE A 401 -5.12 32.76 2.38
C ILE A 401 -4.37 32.23 3.61
N ALA A 402 -3.53 33.05 4.24
CA ALA A 402 -2.83 32.69 5.47
C ALA A 402 -3.79 32.41 6.64
N GLY A 403 -4.86 33.21 6.77
CA GLY A 403 -5.94 33.00 7.74
C GLY A 403 -6.69 31.68 7.51
N CYS A 404 -7.08 31.40 6.27
CA CYS A 404 -7.71 30.13 5.87
C CYS A 404 -6.82 28.92 6.20
N TYR A 405 -5.51 29.00 5.93
CA TYR A 405 -4.55 27.96 6.30
C TYR A 405 -4.47 27.74 7.82
N ILE A 406 -4.34 28.80 8.61
CA ILE A 406 -4.30 28.72 10.08
C ILE A 406 -5.61 28.11 10.61
N ILE A 407 -6.77 28.53 10.09
CA ILE A 407 -8.08 27.98 10.46
C ILE A 407 -8.16 26.48 10.12
N SER A 408 -7.70 26.06 8.93
CA SER A 408 -7.69 24.65 8.54
C SER A 408 -6.76 23.80 9.41
N LYS A 409 -5.57 24.31 9.79
CA LYS A 409 -4.69 23.65 10.77
C LYS A 409 -5.35 23.55 12.16
N ILE A 410 -5.98 24.63 12.65
CA ILE A 410 -6.70 24.61 13.93
C ILE A 410 -7.84 23.58 13.90
N ARG A 411 -8.58 23.48 12.79
CA ARG A 411 -9.61 22.46 12.61
C ARG A 411 -9.01 21.05 12.66
N ALA A 412 -7.99 20.74 11.86
CA ALA A 412 -7.35 19.42 11.84
C ALA A 412 -6.75 19.02 13.21
N ILE A 413 -6.09 19.95 13.91
CA ILE A 413 -5.54 19.73 15.26
C ILE A 413 -6.66 19.51 16.27
N LYS A 414 -7.71 20.35 16.26
CA LYS A 414 -8.86 20.20 17.16
C LYS A 414 -9.51 18.82 16.97
N THR A 415 -9.78 18.49 15.72
CA THR A 415 -10.32 17.20 15.28
C THR A 415 -9.47 16.00 15.74
N SER A 416 -8.15 16.11 15.70
CA SER A 416 -7.25 15.08 16.24
C SER A 416 -7.25 15.04 17.77
N SER A 417 -7.46 16.19 18.44
CA SER A 417 -7.50 16.31 19.90
C SER A 417 -8.84 15.90 20.54
N ASP A 418 -9.95 15.96 19.79
CA ASP A 418 -11.28 15.48 20.23
C ASP A 418 -11.34 13.93 20.29
N THR A 419 -10.28 13.24 19.84
CA THR A 419 -10.09 11.80 19.99
C THR A 419 -9.89 11.42 21.46
N PRO A 420 -10.65 10.47 22.03
CA PRO A 420 -10.36 9.98 23.37
C PRO A 420 -8.97 9.34 23.40
N ALA A 421 -8.11 9.81 24.31
CA ALA A 421 -6.67 9.48 24.41
C ALA A 421 -6.32 7.99 24.66
N ASN A 422 -7.31 7.09 24.55
CA ASN A 422 -7.21 5.64 24.76
C ASN A 422 -7.70 4.81 23.54
N LYS A 423 -8.00 5.41 22.38
CA LYS A 423 -8.20 4.66 21.12
C LYS A 423 -6.84 4.16 20.57
N THR A 424 -6.19 3.26 21.32
CA THR A 424 -5.07 2.48 20.78
C THR A 424 -5.63 1.49 19.76
N VAL A 425 -5.67 1.87 18.48
CA VAL A 425 -5.98 0.92 17.40
C VAL A 425 -4.99 -0.23 17.52
N ALA A 426 -5.50 -1.42 17.82
CA ALA A 426 -4.65 -2.58 18.08
C ALA A 426 -3.72 -2.81 16.88
N ASN A 427 -2.45 -3.17 17.11
CA ASN A 427 -1.42 -3.21 16.06
C ASN A 427 -1.76 -4.14 14.87
N ASN A 428 -2.72 -5.06 15.02
CA ASN A 428 -3.25 -5.92 13.96
C ASN A 428 -4.39 -5.29 13.12
N LYS A 429 -4.94 -4.15 13.55
CA LYS A 429 -5.93 -3.31 12.87
C LYS A 429 -5.37 -1.96 12.40
N ASN A 430 -4.19 -1.53 12.86
CA ASN A 430 -3.55 -0.32 12.35
C ASN A 430 -3.12 -0.54 10.88
N GLY A 431 -3.95 -0.06 9.95
CA GLY A 431 -3.75 -0.26 8.52
C GLY A 431 -2.51 0.45 7.97
N LEU A 432 -2.13 1.61 8.52
CA LEU A 432 -0.93 2.35 8.11
C LEU A 432 0.35 1.57 8.40
N LEU A 433 0.47 0.96 9.59
CA LEU A 433 1.60 0.08 9.94
C LEU A 433 1.63 -1.20 9.09
N ILE A 434 0.47 -1.72 8.69
CA ILE A 434 0.38 -2.87 7.78
C ILE A 434 0.89 -2.47 6.40
N LEU A 435 0.44 -1.34 5.86
CA LEU A 435 0.87 -0.80 4.57
C LEU A 435 2.38 -0.54 4.54
N GLN A 436 2.92 0.18 5.54
CA GLN A 436 4.37 0.37 5.73
C GLN A 436 5.11 -0.97 5.70
N LYS A 437 4.67 -1.93 6.51
CA LYS A 437 5.29 -3.26 6.61
C LYS A 437 5.30 -3.98 5.27
N ARG A 438 4.27 -3.84 4.45
CA ARG A 438 4.18 -4.47 3.11
C ARG A 438 5.14 -3.85 2.11
N ILE A 439 5.28 -2.52 2.10
CA ILE A 439 6.28 -1.81 1.28
C ILE A 439 7.70 -2.25 1.69
N TRP A 440 8.02 -2.25 2.98
CA TRP A 440 9.32 -2.72 3.49
C TRP A 440 9.59 -4.19 3.16
N GLU A 441 8.58 -5.05 3.25
CA GLU A 441 8.64 -6.46 2.85
C GLU A 441 8.95 -6.63 1.36
N THR A 442 8.33 -5.84 0.49
CA THR A 442 8.56 -5.84 -0.97
C THR A 442 9.96 -5.34 -1.33
N LEU A 443 10.42 -4.23 -0.73
CA LEU A 443 11.77 -3.71 -0.90
C LEU A 443 12.83 -4.73 -0.44
N LEU A 444 12.65 -5.35 0.73
CA LEU A 444 13.53 -6.40 1.25
C LEU A 444 13.58 -7.62 0.32
N CYS A 445 12.46 -7.99 -0.30
CA CYS A 445 12.42 -9.06 -1.29
C CYS A 445 13.33 -8.76 -2.49
N CYS A 446 13.17 -7.58 -3.10
CA CYS A 446 13.96 -7.16 -4.25
C CYS A 446 15.47 -7.14 -3.93
N LEU A 447 15.86 -6.62 -2.76
CA LEU A 447 17.25 -6.63 -2.29
C LEU A 447 17.83 -8.05 -2.13
N MET A 448 17.08 -8.97 -1.52
CA MET A 448 17.52 -10.36 -1.39
C MET A 448 17.76 -10.99 -2.75
N MET A 449 16.82 -10.82 -3.66
CA MET A 449 16.86 -11.40 -5.00
C MET A 449 18.01 -10.84 -5.85
N GLN A 450 18.25 -9.52 -5.81
CA GLN A 450 19.41 -8.90 -6.47
C GLN A 450 20.76 -9.34 -5.87
N GLN A 451 20.88 -9.43 -4.54
CA GLN A 451 22.14 -9.89 -3.90
C GLN A 451 22.45 -11.35 -4.26
N SER A 452 21.43 -12.21 -4.32
CA SER A 452 21.58 -13.59 -4.75
C SER A 452 21.98 -13.69 -6.23
N LYS A 453 21.41 -12.85 -7.12
CA LYS A 453 21.79 -12.79 -8.55
C LYS A 453 23.24 -12.30 -8.76
N LEU A 454 23.69 -11.28 -8.01
CA LEU A 454 25.10 -10.89 -7.99
C LEU A 454 26.05 -12.02 -7.56
N SER A 455 25.58 -12.93 -6.70
CA SER A 455 26.38 -14.04 -6.18
C SER A 455 26.50 -15.21 -7.17
N THR A 456 25.60 -15.32 -8.14
CA THR A 456 25.66 -16.32 -9.23
C THR A 456 26.53 -15.85 -10.40
N ASP A 457 26.56 -14.55 -10.69
CA ASP A 457 27.10 -14.00 -11.94
C ASP A 457 28.64 -13.77 -11.90
N GLN A 458 29.41 -14.74 -11.39
CA GLN A 458 30.83 -14.67 -10.96
C GLN A 458 31.88 -14.24 -12.02
N SER A 459 31.76 -13.01 -12.52
CA SER A 459 32.59 -12.38 -13.55
C SER A 459 33.26 -11.08 -13.07
N ILE A 460 32.92 -10.61 -11.86
CA ILE A 460 33.42 -9.35 -11.29
C ILE A 460 34.44 -9.68 -10.18
N PRO A 461 35.74 -9.33 -10.35
CA PRO A 461 36.76 -9.62 -9.33
C PRO A 461 36.60 -8.72 -8.10
N SER A 462 36.28 -9.32 -6.96
CA SER A 462 35.91 -8.66 -5.69
C SER A 462 37.07 -7.92 -5.00
N LYS A 463 37.46 -6.75 -5.51
CA LYS A 463 38.42 -5.84 -4.86
C LYS A 463 37.76 -4.94 -3.80
N SER A 464 37.30 -5.52 -2.69
CA SER A 464 37.02 -4.76 -1.46
C SER A 464 37.20 -5.62 -0.22
N SER A 465 37.85 -5.05 0.79
CA SER A 465 38.36 -5.75 1.96
C SER A 465 37.35 -5.87 3.12
N GLU A 466 37.63 -6.82 4.01
CA GLU A 466 37.17 -6.93 5.40
C GLU A 466 35.76 -7.48 5.74
N LYS A 467 35.81 -8.61 6.47
CA LYS A 467 34.85 -9.16 7.46
C LYS A 467 33.43 -9.58 7.05
N ASN A 468 32.83 -9.08 5.97
CA ASN A 468 31.45 -9.48 5.58
C ASN A 468 31.33 -10.22 4.23
N GLN A 469 32.45 -10.54 3.56
CA GLN A 469 32.43 -11.42 2.39
C GLN A 469 31.85 -12.80 2.75
N GLY A 470 30.70 -13.16 2.16
CA GLY A 470 30.06 -14.48 2.32
C GLY A 470 28.73 -14.52 3.08
N ARG A 471 28.18 -13.39 3.56
CA ARG A 471 26.87 -13.37 4.23
C ARG A 471 25.72 -13.16 3.22
N SER A 472 25.04 -14.24 2.85
CA SER A 472 23.81 -14.19 2.03
C SER A 472 22.63 -13.65 2.86
N LEU A 473 22.03 -12.54 2.41
CA LEU A 473 20.83 -11.94 2.98
C LEU A 473 19.66 -12.93 2.89
N PHE A 474 19.44 -13.57 1.74
CA PHE A 474 18.40 -14.60 1.58
C PHE A 474 18.54 -15.75 2.61
N GLN A 475 19.76 -16.24 2.86
CA GLN A 475 19.96 -17.38 3.75
C GLN A 475 19.87 -17.02 5.24
N VAL A 476 20.49 -15.92 5.68
CA VAL A 476 20.68 -15.61 7.10
C VAL A 476 20.26 -14.19 7.53
N GLY A 477 19.73 -13.35 6.63
CA GLY A 477 19.21 -12.02 6.97
C GLY A 477 20.19 -11.20 7.82
N ASP A 478 19.69 -10.61 8.90
CA ASP A 478 20.40 -9.88 9.95
C ASP A 478 20.74 -10.72 11.22
N VAL A 479 20.28 -11.99 11.28
CA VAL A 479 20.48 -12.95 12.38
C VAL A 479 21.88 -12.87 13.01
N LYS A 480 21.97 -12.72 14.33
CA LYS A 480 23.25 -12.48 15.02
C LYS A 480 23.98 -13.77 15.33
N ASP A 481 23.24 -14.83 15.69
CA ASP A 481 23.77 -16.19 15.80
C ASP A 481 23.05 -17.13 14.82
N PRO A 482 23.65 -17.47 13.66
CA PRO A 482 23.08 -18.43 12.71
C PRO A 482 22.86 -19.86 13.28
N LYS A 483 23.36 -20.17 14.49
CA LYS A 483 23.07 -21.42 15.20
C LYS A 483 21.78 -21.34 16.03
N SER A 484 21.28 -20.13 16.30
CA SER A 484 20.01 -19.88 17.01
C SER A 484 18.83 -20.33 16.14
N GLN A 485 18.22 -21.46 16.54
CA GLN A 485 17.04 -22.00 15.87
C GLN A 485 15.81 -21.09 15.98
N GLU A 486 15.79 -20.18 16.96
CA GLU A 486 14.69 -19.24 17.16
C GLU A 486 14.84 -18.01 16.25
N GLU A 487 16.03 -17.40 16.20
CA GLU A 487 16.33 -16.30 15.25
C GLU A 487 16.18 -16.77 13.79
N MET A 488 16.75 -17.93 13.43
CA MET A 488 16.63 -18.48 12.07
C MET A 488 15.20 -18.82 11.68
N LYS A 489 14.33 -19.19 12.64
CA LYS A 489 12.91 -19.41 12.39
C LYS A 489 12.17 -18.09 12.15
N GLU A 490 12.49 -17.05 12.91
CA GLU A 490 11.89 -15.73 12.73
C GLU A 490 12.34 -15.09 11.42
N TRP A 491 13.62 -15.20 11.07
CA TRP A 491 14.13 -14.84 9.74
C TRP A 491 13.36 -15.57 8.63
N GLY A 492 13.17 -16.89 8.77
CA GLY A 492 12.39 -17.67 7.81
C GLY A 492 10.95 -17.16 7.62
N LYS A 493 10.30 -16.67 8.68
CA LYS A 493 8.98 -16.04 8.61
C LYS A 493 9.02 -14.70 7.88
N ILE A 494 9.95 -13.83 8.23
CA ILE A 494 10.13 -12.50 7.63
C ILE A 494 10.39 -12.65 6.13
N ARG A 495 11.29 -13.55 5.75
CA ARG A 495 11.61 -13.87 4.36
C ARG A 495 10.39 -14.35 3.57
N LEU A 496 9.60 -15.30 4.09
CA LEU A 496 8.37 -15.74 3.41
C LEU A 496 7.36 -14.58 3.28
N SER A 497 7.26 -13.73 4.29
CA SER A 497 6.40 -12.54 4.26
C SER A 497 6.86 -11.52 3.20
N ALA A 498 8.17 -11.28 3.08
CA ALA A 498 8.78 -10.43 2.04
C ALA A 498 8.42 -10.91 0.61
N PHE A 499 8.66 -12.18 0.33
CA PHE A 499 8.35 -12.79 -0.97
C PHE A 499 6.84 -12.82 -1.28
N GLY A 500 5.99 -13.07 -0.27
CA GLY A 500 4.54 -13.02 -0.42
C GLY A 500 4.02 -11.61 -0.72
N SER A 501 4.52 -10.59 -0.01
CA SER A 501 4.14 -9.19 -0.23
C SER A 501 4.57 -8.68 -1.60
N MET A 502 5.77 -9.05 -2.06
CA MET A 502 6.24 -8.76 -3.40
C MET A 502 5.34 -9.40 -4.46
N ALA A 503 5.13 -10.73 -4.42
CA ALA A 503 4.34 -11.42 -5.44
C ALA A 503 2.89 -10.93 -5.52
N VAL A 504 2.25 -10.67 -4.37
CA VAL A 504 0.89 -10.12 -4.33
C VAL A 504 0.83 -8.69 -4.87
N PHE A 505 1.83 -7.84 -4.57
CA PHE A 505 1.88 -6.48 -5.10
C PHE A 505 1.96 -6.45 -6.63
N PHE A 506 2.88 -7.23 -7.22
CA PHE A 506 3.04 -7.22 -8.68
C PHE A 506 1.79 -7.77 -9.43
N LEU A 507 0.95 -8.59 -8.80
CA LEU A 507 -0.30 -9.10 -9.42
C LEU A 507 -1.54 -8.21 -9.17
N TYR A 508 -1.66 -7.69 -7.94
CA TYR A 508 -2.90 -7.08 -7.41
C TYR A 508 -2.72 -5.70 -6.79
N GLY A 509 -1.50 -5.15 -6.82
CA GLY A 509 -1.19 -3.87 -6.16
C GLY A 509 -1.45 -3.91 -4.66
N THR A 510 -1.82 -2.75 -4.11
CA THR A 510 -2.12 -2.55 -2.70
C THR A 510 -3.39 -3.27 -2.27
N ALA A 511 -4.39 -3.44 -3.15
CA ALA A 511 -5.65 -4.14 -2.85
C ALA A 511 -5.41 -5.56 -2.31
N GLY A 512 -4.47 -6.31 -2.92
CA GLY A 512 -4.17 -7.69 -2.52
C GLY A 512 -3.52 -7.81 -1.13
N TRP A 513 -2.84 -6.77 -0.62
CA TRP A 513 -2.13 -6.84 0.65
C TRP A 513 -3.04 -6.99 1.88
N TRP A 514 -4.31 -6.61 1.77
CA TRP A 514 -5.26 -6.58 2.89
C TRP A 514 -5.72 -7.97 3.34
N HIS A 515 -5.97 -8.89 2.40
CA HIS A 515 -6.49 -10.24 2.69
C HIS A 515 -5.71 -11.42 2.07
N CYS A 516 -5.07 -11.30 0.90
CA CYS A 516 -4.33 -12.44 0.29
C CYS A 516 -3.20 -12.99 1.19
N LEU A 517 -2.71 -12.17 2.12
CA LEU A 517 -1.60 -12.47 3.01
C LEU A 517 -2.01 -12.56 4.50
N VAL A 518 -3.26 -12.91 4.80
CA VAL A 518 -3.78 -13.17 6.17
C VAL A 518 -2.88 -14.11 6.98
N ASN A 519 -2.19 -15.05 6.32
CA ASN A 519 -1.11 -15.81 6.94
C ASN A 519 0.09 -15.96 5.98
N SER A 520 0.85 -14.89 5.81
CA SER A 520 2.00 -14.84 4.89
C SER A 520 3.05 -15.93 5.12
N HIS A 521 3.13 -16.52 6.31
CA HIS A 521 4.04 -17.64 6.61
C HIS A 521 3.59 -19.00 6.04
N LYS A 522 2.36 -19.08 5.49
CA LYS A 522 1.89 -20.25 4.73
C LYS A 522 2.04 -20.09 3.23
N PHE A 523 2.32 -18.88 2.74
CA PHE A 523 2.72 -18.61 1.37
C PHE A 523 4.11 -19.22 1.15
N ASN A 524 4.17 -20.34 0.43
CA ASN A 524 5.39 -21.13 0.27
C ASN A 524 6.11 -20.78 -1.05
N GLN A 525 7.35 -21.27 -1.22
CA GLN A 525 8.19 -20.94 -2.39
C GLN A 525 7.48 -21.20 -3.73
N LYS A 526 6.65 -22.26 -3.79
CA LYS A 526 5.85 -22.61 -4.97
C LYS A 526 4.73 -21.60 -5.22
N ASP A 527 4.04 -21.15 -4.16
CA ASP A 527 2.95 -20.17 -4.29
C ASP A 527 3.50 -18.83 -4.79
N VAL A 528 4.65 -18.39 -4.23
CA VAL A 528 5.35 -17.17 -4.67
C VAL A 528 5.73 -17.27 -6.14
N TRP A 529 6.40 -18.36 -6.53
CA TRP A 529 6.85 -18.54 -7.91
C TRP A 529 5.68 -18.44 -8.90
N ALA A 530 4.57 -19.14 -8.63
CA ALA A 530 3.40 -19.14 -9.52
C ALA A 530 2.76 -17.75 -9.63
N ILE A 531 2.57 -17.03 -8.51
CA ILE A 531 2.03 -15.67 -8.54
C ILE A 531 2.98 -14.70 -9.24
N THR A 532 4.30 -14.77 -9.02
CA THR A 532 5.24 -13.86 -9.69
C THR A 532 5.27 -14.05 -11.21
N HIS A 533 5.08 -15.28 -11.72
CA HIS A 533 4.98 -15.51 -13.17
C HIS A 533 3.65 -15.01 -13.74
N LEU A 534 2.54 -15.17 -13.02
CA LEU A 534 1.26 -14.60 -13.42
C LEU A 534 1.27 -13.06 -13.38
N ALA A 535 1.95 -12.48 -12.40
CA ALA A 535 2.19 -11.04 -12.30
C ALA A 535 3.01 -10.52 -13.48
N HIS A 536 4.09 -11.21 -13.83
CA HIS A 536 4.89 -10.90 -15.01
C HIS A 536 4.06 -10.96 -16.30
N ALA A 537 3.22 -12.00 -16.47
CA ALA A 537 2.28 -12.10 -17.58
C ALA A 537 1.28 -10.92 -17.61
N LYS A 538 0.78 -10.48 -16.46
CA LYS A 538 -0.08 -9.30 -16.34
C LYS A 538 0.64 -8.02 -16.73
N THR A 539 1.87 -7.82 -16.25
CA THR A 539 2.65 -6.61 -16.57
C THR A 539 3.03 -6.56 -18.05
N ASP A 540 3.43 -7.69 -18.64
CA ASP A 540 3.70 -7.82 -20.08
C ASP A 540 2.46 -7.51 -20.95
N PHE A 541 1.31 -8.07 -20.57
CA PHE A 541 0.03 -7.79 -21.22
C PHE A 541 -0.40 -6.31 -21.10
N LEU A 542 -0.14 -5.67 -19.95
CA LEU A 542 -0.50 -4.27 -19.75
C LEU A 542 0.39 -3.32 -20.57
N TYR A 543 1.70 -3.39 -20.42
CA TYR A 543 2.62 -2.35 -20.91
C TYR A 543 3.25 -2.67 -22.27
N ASN A 544 3.71 -3.90 -22.51
CA ASN A 544 4.31 -4.24 -23.82
C ASN A 544 3.26 -4.46 -24.92
N HIS A 545 2.05 -4.88 -24.54
CA HIS A 545 0.94 -5.11 -25.46
C HIS A 545 -0.07 -3.94 -25.50
N GLY A 546 0.28 -2.77 -24.95
CA GLY A 546 -0.47 -1.52 -25.08
C GLY A 546 -1.90 -1.56 -24.52
N GLN A 547 -2.14 -2.35 -23.46
CA GLN A 547 -3.46 -2.44 -22.83
C GLN A 547 -3.64 -1.43 -21.70
N ASP A 548 -2.55 -0.82 -21.23
CA ASP A 548 -2.57 0.26 -20.25
C ASP A 548 -3.18 1.57 -20.78
N ASP A 549 -2.90 1.92 -22.05
CA ASP A 549 -3.39 3.13 -22.74
C ASP A 549 -4.94 3.31 -22.69
N ASN A 550 -5.67 2.23 -22.41
CA ASN A 550 -7.13 2.21 -22.30
C ASN A 550 -7.64 2.54 -20.89
N ARG A 551 -6.77 2.94 -19.95
CA ARG A 551 -7.10 3.15 -18.54
C ARG A 551 -6.68 4.56 -18.08
N GLU A 552 -7.61 5.31 -17.50
CA GLU A 552 -7.23 6.56 -16.82
C GLU A 552 -6.82 6.27 -15.37
N ALA A 553 -5.75 6.92 -14.89
CA ALA A 553 -5.25 6.78 -13.52
C ALA A 553 -6.32 6.96 -12.42
N LYS A 554 -7.30 7.86 -12.64
CA LYS A 554 -8.42 8.13 -11.72
C LYS A 554 -9.38 6.93 -11.58
N ASP A 555 -9.46 6.09 -12.61
CA ASP A 555 -10.39 4.97 -12.71
C ASP A 555 -9.78 3.66 -12.19
N ILE A 556 -8.50 3.68 -11.79
CA ILE A 556 -7.77 2.53 -11.25
C ILE A 556 -7.78 2.61 -9.71
N PRO A 557 -8.45 1.67 -9.02
CA PRO A 557 -8.40 1.58 -7.56
C PRO A 557 -6.96 1.42 -7.05
N TRP A 558 -6.61 2.09 -5.95
CA TRP A 558 -5.25 2.13 -5.39
C TRP A 558 -4.14 2.71 -6.28
N TYR A 559 -4.48 3.41 -7.37
CA TYR A 559 -3.49 3.95 -8.29
C TYR A 559 -2.41 4.78 -7.59
N THR A 560 -2.78 5.65 -6.63
CA THR A 560 -1.83 6.56 -5.98
C THR A 560 -0.76 5.82 -5.19
N MET A 561 -1.16 4.84 -4.39
CA MET A 561 -0.26 4.00 -3.61
C MET A 561 0.58 3.07 -4.50
N ASP A 562 -0.04 2.47 -5.51
CA ASP A 562 0.65 1.54 -6.41
C ASP A 562 1.69 2.27 -7.25
N SER A 563 1.32 3.42 -7.80
CA SER A 563 2.19 4.37 -8.50
C SER A 563 3.37 4.80 -7.62
N PHE A 564 3.14 5.15 -6.35
CA PHE A 564 4.22 5.44 -5.39
C PHE A 564 5.17 4.25 -5.14
N VAL A 565 4.65 3.02 -5.06
CA VAL A 565 5.49 1.83 -4.87
C VAL A 565 6.26 1.47 -6.14
N ARG A 566 5.67 1.65 -7.33
CA ARG A 566 6.37 1.55 -8.63
C ARG A 566 7.53 2.54 -8.70
N TRP A 567 7.27 3.81 -8.39
CA TRP A 567 8.27 4.88 -8.32
C TRP A 567 9.40 4.54 -7.33
N LEU A 568 9.06 4.10 -6.10
CA LEU A 568 10.07 3.67 -5.12
C LEU A 568 10.97 2.56 -5.65
N LEU A 569 10.42 1.55 -6.34
CA LEU A 569 11.19 0.45 -6.91
C LEU A 569 12.11 0.96 -8.04
N HIS A 570 11.60 1.84 -8.91
CA HIS A 570 12.35 2.43 -10.00
C HIS A 570 13.53 3.28 -9.50
N GLU A 571 13.28 4.28 -8.66
CA GLU A 571 14.29 5.23 -8.16
C GLU A 571 15.32 4.60 -7.23
N SER A 572 14.97 3.47 -6.60
CA SER A 572 15.93 2.65 -5.85
C SER A 572 16.87 1.83 -6.75
N GLY A 573 16.65 1.84 -8.06
CA GLY A 573 17.38 1.03 -9.04
C GLY A 573 17.04 -0.47 -8.95
N MET A 574 15.87 -0.85 -8.44
CA MET A 574 15.50 -2.27 -8.34
C MET A 574 15.36 -2.95 -9.71
N HIS A 575 15.15 -2.16 -10.78
CA HIS A 575 15.21 -2.58 -12.18
C HIS A 575 16.63 -2.91 -12.67
N SER A 576 17.71 -2.49 -12.00
CA SER A 576 19.03 -2.57 -12.64
C SER A 576 19.51 -4.02 -12.83
N ARG A 577 19.69 -4.41 -14.09
CA ARG A 577 20.44 -5.61 -14.52
C ARG A 577 21.91 -5.61 -14.06
N LYS A 578 22.45 -4.48 -13.58
CA LYS A 578 23.84 -4.33 -13.12
C LYS A 578 23.89 -3.70 -11.71
N PRO A 579 23.36 -4.37 -10.68
CA PRO A 579 23.15 -3.76 -9.37
C PRO A 579 24.46 -3.46 -8.60
N CYS A 580 25.61 -3.93 -9.09
CA CYS A 580 26.93 -3.48 -8.63
C CYS A 580 27.25 -2.01 -8.96
N LYS A 581 26.47 -1.36 -9.83
CA LYS A 581 26.56 0.07 -10.14
C LYS A 581 25.73 0.96 -9.21
N ILE A 582 24.84 0.37 -8.40
CA ILE A 582 23.96 1.12 -7.50
C ILE A 582 24.66 1.35 -6.16
N LYS A 583 24.53 2.57 -5.65
CA LYS A 583 25.02 3.00 -4.33
C LYS A 583 24.03 2.60 -3.24
N TRP A 584 23.98 1.30 -2.94
CA TRP A 584 23.06 0.72 -1.94
C TRP A 584 23.18 1.34 -0.54
N GLU A 585 24.31 1.97 -0.22
CA GLU A 585 24.52 2.74 1.00
C GLU A 585 23.60 3.98 1.12
N ASN A 586 23.08 4.49 0.01
CA ASN A 586 22.14 5.63 -0.01
C ASN A 586 20.68 5.20 0.11
N ALA A 587 20.34 4.00 -0.37
CA ALA A 587 18.96 3.54 -0.51
C ALA A 587 18.17 3.52 0.82
N PRO A 588 18.75 3.12 1.99
CA PRO A 588 18.06 3.24 3.28
C PRO A 588 17.65 4.67 3.66
N LYS A 589 18.43 5.68 3.27
CA LYS A 589 18.07 7.09 3.52
C LYS A 589 16.92 7.53 2.62
N PHE A 590 16.98 7.15 1.34
CA PHE A 590 15.92 7.42 0.36
C PHE A 590 14.60 6.75 0.76
N TRP A 591 14.61 5.48 1.17
CA TRP A 591 13.38 4.84 1.65
C TRP A 591 12.86 5.49 2.93
N ALA A 592 13.72 5.79 3.90
CA ALA A 592 13.31 6.41 5.16
C ALA A 592 12.74 7.83 4.98
N SER A 593 13.17 8.58 3.96
CA SER A 593 12.59 9.91 3.67
C SER A 593 11.23 9.83 2.98
N HIS A 594 10.86 8.72 2.35
CA HIS A 594 9.62 8.60 1.57
C HIS A 594 8.58 7.64 2.17
N VAL A 595 9.01 6.50 2.71
CA VAL A 595 8.16 5.48 3.38
C VAL A 595 7.94 5.89 4.83
N ASN A 596 7.18 6.97 5.01
CA ASN A 596 6.85 7.58 6.30
C ASN A 596 5.33 7.78 6.45
N ASP A 597 4.87 8.00 7.68
CA ASP A 597 3.45 8.20 8.02
C ASP A 597 2.79 9.28 7.18
N THR A 598 3.43 10.46 7.03
CA THR A 598 2.91 11.61 6.28
C THR A 598 2.62 11.29 4.81
N ASN A 599 3.58 10.70 4.10
CA ASN A 599 3.44 10.33 2.69
C ASN A 599 2.43 9.19 2.49
N LEU A 600 2.51 8.14 3.32
CA LEU A 600 1.64 6.99 3.15
C LEU A 600 0.20 7.30 3.52
N SER A 601 -0.03 8.12 4.55
CA SER A 601 -1.37 8.59 4.89
C SER A 601 -1.97 9.44 3.78
N ARG A 602 -1.23 10.39 3.18
CA ARG A 602 -1.78 11.25 2.11
C ARG A 602 -2.11 10.48 0.83
N PHE A 603 -1.28 9.52 0.41
CA PHE A 603 -1.57 8.71 -0.79
C PHE A 603 -2.71 7.72 -0.56
N ALA A 604 -2.71 7.01 0.59
CA ALA A 604 -3.80 6.12 0.95
C ALA A 604 -5.13 6.86 1.10
N LEU A 605 -5.09 8.11 1.57
CA LEU A 605 -6.28 8.95 1.69
C LEU A 605 -6.91 9.27 0.33
N LEU A 606 -6.11 9.57 -0.70
CA LEU A 606 -6.61 9.81 -2.05
C LEU A 606 -7.29 8.55 -2.60
N ASP A 607 -6.63 7.40 -2.52
CA ASP A 607 -7.19 6.14 -3.02
C ASP A 607 -8.47 5.71 -2.29
N LEU A 608 -8.51 5.87 -0.96
CA LEU A 608 -9.70 5.58 -0.15
C LEU A 608 -10.88 6.51 -0.51
N LEU A 609 -10.65 7.82 -0.62
CA LEU A 609 -11.72 8.78 -0.91
C LEU A 609 -12.18 8.73 -2.37
N ASN A 610 -11.28 8.49 -3.33
CA ASN A 610 -11.66 8.33 -4.74
C ASN A 610 -12.66 7.18 -4.93
N GLU A 611 -12.51 6.08 -4.19
CA GLU A 611 -13.39 4.91 -4.30
C GLU A 611 -14.61 4.98 -3.34
N VAL A 612 -14.49 5.60 -2.16
CA VAL A 612 -15.62 5.76 -1.21
C VAL A 612 -16.56 6.91 -1.58
N CYS A 613 -16.04 7.98 -2.17
CA CYS A 613 -16.81 9.15 -2.58
C CYS A 613 -17.19 9.12 -4.08
N ALA A 614 -16.91 8.02 -4.78
CA ALA A 614 -17.31 7.82 -6.17
C ALA A 614 -18.84 7.92 -6.32
N PRO A 615 -19.37 8.76 -7.25
CA PRO A 615 -20.82 8.84 -7.50
C PRO A 615 -21.43 7.49 -7.93
N GLU A 616 -20.64 6.67 -8.63
CA GLU A 616 -20.93 5.27 -8.93
C GLU A 616 -19.71 4.44 -8.48
N PRO A 617 -19.82 3.62 -7.41
CA PRO A 617 -18.70 2.80 -6.91
C PRO A 617 -18.17 1.81 -7.96
N SER A 618 -16.84 1.65 -8.01
CA SER A 618 -16.19 0.72 -8.94
C SER A 618 -16.66 -0.72 -8.70
N LYS A 619 -17.10 -1.40 -9.76
CA LYS A 619 -17.61 -2.76 -9.66
C LYS A 619 -16.48 -3.76 -9.64
N SER A 620 -16.45 -4.62 -8.62
CA SER A 620 -15.48 -5.72 -8.51
C SER A 620 -15.80 -6.86 -9.46
N LEU A 621 -14.79 -7.54 -9.99
CA LEU A 621 -14.90 -8.75 -10.78
C LEU A 621 -15.18 -10.00 -9.91
N ASN A 622 -15.99 -10.92 -10.43
CA ASN A 622 -16.22 -12.24 -9.82
C ASN A 622 -15.40 -13.35 -10.50
N TYR A 623 -15.24 -14.50 -9.83
CA TYR A 623 -14.45 -15.64 -10.33
C TYR A 623 -15.06 -16.32 -11.58
N ASN A 624 -16.29 -15.99 -11.95
CA ASN A 624 -16.90 -16.40 -13.22
C ASN A 624 -16.53 -15.45 -14.37
N GLY A 625 -15.86 -14.32 -14.12
CA GLY A 625 -15.51 -13.32 -15.12
C GLY A 625 -16.64 -12.38 -15.50
N GLU A 626 -17.45 -11.99 -14.52
CA GLU A 626 -18.54 -11.04 -14.63
C GLU A 626 -18.42 -9.96 -13.54
N ALA A 627 -18.96 -8.77 -13.78
CA ALA A 627 -19.05 -7.75 -12.75
C ALA A 627 -19.98 -8.24 -11.62
N ALA A 628 -19.48 -8.24 -10.39
CA ALA A 628 -20.28 -8.51 -9.22
C ALA A 628 -21.32 -7.39 -9.03
N PRO A 629 -22.52 -7.70 -8.53
CA PRO A 629 -23.53 -6.69 -8.26
C PRO A 629 -23.11 -5.79 -7.09
N ASP A 630 -23.82 -4.68 -6.89
CA ASP A 630 -23.47 -3.67 -5.88
C ASP A 630 -23.79 -4.19 -4.46
N VAL A 631 -22.97 -3.83 -3.47
CA VAL A 631 -23.15 -4.31 -2.09
C VAL A 631 -24.35 -3.62 -1.46
N THR A 632 -25.23 -4.38 -0.81
CA THR A 632 -26.41 -3.85 -0.10
C THR A 632 -26.38 -4.23 1.38
N PHE A 633 -26.95 -3.36 2.21
CA PHE A 633 -27.20 -3.63 3.63
C PHE A 633 -28.70 -3.65 3.96
N ASP A 634 -29.03 -4.10 5.17
CA ASP A 634 -30.37 -3.93 5.73
C ASP A 634 -30.77 -2.44 5.71
N PRO A 635 -32.06 -2.09 5.52
CA PRO A 635 -32.48 -0.71 5.27
C PRO A 635 -32.02 0.31 6.33
N GLU A 636 -31.92 -0.10 7.60
CA GLU A 636 -31.42 0.76 8.68
C GLU A 636 -29.94 1.13 8.51
N ILE A 637 -29.10 0.16 8.12
CA ILE A 637 -27.68 0.37 7.86
C ILE A 637 -27.49 1.14 6.54
N GLN A 638 -28.27 0.81 5.51
CA GLN A 638 -28.20 1.55 4.24
C GLN A 638 -28.59 3.01 4.43
N THR A 639 -29.60 3.29 5.27
CA THR A 639 -29.97 4.67 5.64
C THR A 639 -28.85 5.37 6.41
N GLN A 640 -28.13 4.66 7.29
CA GLN A 640 -26.96 5.25 7.97
C GLN A 640 -25.84 5.60 6.98
N VAL A 641 -25.56 4.73 5.99
CA VAL A 641 -24.53 4.99 4.97
C VAL A 641 -24.91 6.14 4.05
N ASN A 642 -26.17 6.20 3.60
CA ASN A 642 -26.66 7.27 2.72
C ASN A 642 -26.72 8.65 3.41
N ASN A 643 -26.56 8.71 4.74
CA ASN A 643 -26.57 9.93 5.55
C ASN A 643 -25.15 10.35 6.02
N LEU A 644 -24.09 9.69 5.52
CA LEU A 644 -22.69 10.08 5.70
C LEU A 644 -22.22 11.00 4.56
#